data_AF-A0A953NZI1-F1
#
_entry.id   AF-A0A953NZI1-F1
#
_cell.length_a   1.000
_cell.length_b   1.000
_cell.length_c   1.000
_cell.angle_alpha   90.00
_cell.angle_beta   90.00
_cell.angle_gamma   90.00
#
_symmetry.space_group_name_H-M   'P 1'
#
loop_
_entity.id
_entity.type
_entity.pdbx_description
1 polymer ?
#
loop_
_entity_poly.entity_id
_entity_poly.type
_entity_poly.pdbx_seq_one_letter_code
_entity_poly.pdbx_strand_id
1 'polypeptide(L)'
;MRTTRKTIPLVIAVILLSAFVLLAAGKKSKSPASMDEDKKIQHALNRFSFGPRPGDVERVRSIGLEKWFDEQLHPEKIDDSGIETRLAPFRTLRMSTREMVANFPPPQVVKAVEAGRVSMPSDPAKRAIYESRMEAYDQRQNKDRKQAKGTNDADADAGMKTAPATKTDSAMKDDPAMKMEPDAQGNEPMSPDQSKARQKQLENEMYAEVDVAQLLELPPEQRYQKILKMSPEDRMIMARSARGMQGQRLVEGMKPEQRETVQAIINPQLVIGGELAQAKVLRAIYSERQLDEVMADFWLNHFNIFIGKGPDRYMINAYERDVIRPHALGKFKDLLVATAKSPAMLFYLDNWQSVGPSSELAIYGPQRRRPDLGFREPFGRQRMPNRPQPQQQKNRLSGLNENYAREIMELHTLGVDGGYTQKDVTELAKVLTGWSIQQPQLGGDFIFNERAHEPGTKNVLGHKIKEHGEGEAMEMFDILAHHPSTARFISKKLAMRFVSDNPPQSLVDRMAETFMKKDGDIREVLRTLFHSPEFWAADSYRAKVKTPLEFVASAVRASGVDVQNALPLVQNLNRMGMPLYGMQPPTGYSMKAETWVNSAALISRMNFALALGAGRLPGMSADPQAILHGAAPRDMDSALAAMETAILAGDISAQTHTVLQKQLNDPQITQRKLDDPDKTPNYGVIAGLIMGSPEFQRR
;
A
#
# COMPACT_ATOMS: atom_id res chain seq x y z
N MET A 1 -31.92 -10.05 -22.58
CA MET A 1 -31.12 -11.06 -21.84
C MET A 1 -29.83 -10.48 -21.24
N ARG A 2 -29.90 -9.41 -20.40
CA ARG A 2 -28.71 -8.78 -19.77
C ARG A 2 -28.69 -8.87 -18.23
N THR A 3 -29.69 -9.48 -17.60
CA THR A 3 -29.90 -9.45 -16.14
C THR A 3 -29.39 -10.70 -15.39
N THR A 4 -29.05 -11.79 -16.08
CA THR A 4 -28.72 -13.09 -15.46
C THR A 4 -27.22 -13.37 -15.21
N ARG A 5 -26.29 -12.50 -15.65
CA ARG A 5 -24.85 -12.68 -15.35
C ARG A 5 -24.44 -12.29 -13.92
N LYS A 6 -25.32 -11.65 -13.14
CA LYS A 6 -25.03 -11.16 -11.78
C LYS A 6 -25.52 -12.10 -10.65
N THR A 7 -26.27 -13.16 -10.96
CA THR A 7 -26.91 -14.02 -9.94
C THR A 7 -26.01 -15.16 -9.46
N ILE A 8 -25.08 -15.64 -10.29
CA ILE A 8 -24.19 -16.78 -9.97
C ILE A 8 -23.21 -16.49 -8.81
N PRO A 9 -22.43 -15.37 -8.81
CA PRO A 9 -21.56 -15.05 -7.68
C PRO A 9 -22.34 -14.72 -6.41
N LEU A 10 -23.60 -14.27 -6.53
CA LEU A 10 -24.47 -13.94 -5.40
C LEU A 10 -24.90 -15.19 -4.62
N VAL A 11 -25.32 -16.26 -5.33
CA VAL A 11 -25.73 -17.53 -4.70
C VAL A 11 -24.52 -18.23 -4.04
N ILE A 12 -23.35 -18.18 -4.68
CA ILE A 12 -22.10 -18.73 -4.14
C ILE A 12 -21.64 -17.94 -2.91
N ALA A 13 -21.69 -16.60 -2.95
CA ALA A 13 -21.32 -15.77 -1.81
C ALA A 13 -22.28 -15.95 -0.62
N VAL A 14 -23.57 -16.20 -0.85
CA VAL A 14 -24.56 -16.46 0.21
C VAL A 14 -24.39 -17.83 0.87
N ILE A 15 -24.01 -18.87 0.10
CA ILE A 15 -23.66 -20.19 0.67
C ILE A 15 -22.34 -20.12 1.45
N LEU A 16 -21.36 -19.35 0.97
CA LEU A 16 -20.12 -19.07 1.72
C LEU A 16 -20.38 -18.24 2.98
N LEU A 17 -21.34 -17.29 2.94
CA LEU A 17 -21.75 -16.49 4.10
C LEU A 17 -22.36 -17.37 5.20
N SER A 18 -23.23 -18.32 4.83
CA SER A 18 -23.87 -19.22 5.78
C SER A 18 -22.89 -20.21 6.41
N ALA A 19 -21.89 -20.70 5.65
CA ALA A 19 -20.77 -21.46 6.21
C ALA A 19 -19.89 -20.59 7.14
N PHE A 20 -19.65 -19.32 6.80
CA PHE A 20 -18.90 -18.39 7.65
C PHE A 20 -19.59 -18.09 8.98
N VAL A 21 -20.93 -17.95 8.98
CA VAL A 21 -21.73 -17.67 10.18
C VAL A 21 -21.90 -18.91 11.07
N LEU A 22 -22.06 -20.09 10.49
CA LEU A 22 -22.21 -21.35 11.26
C LEU A 22 -20.90 -21.82 11.92
N LEU A 23 -19.74 -21.48 11.34
CA LEU A 23 -18.42 -21.75 11.95
C LEU A 23 -17.96 -20.66 12.94
N ALA A 24 -18.58 -19.47 12.92
CA ALA A 24 -18.32 -18.41 13.92
C ALA A 24 -19.13 -18.60 15.22
N ALA A 25 -20.19 -19.41 15.20
CA ALA A 25 -20.95 -19.79 16.39
C ALA A 25 -20.22 -20.93 17.13
N GLY A 26 -19.32 -20.56 18.04
CA GLY A 26 -18.55 -21.50 18.86
C GLY A 26 -19.45 -22.45 19.65
N LYS A 27 -19.57 -23.70 19.21
CA LYS A 27 -19.94 -24.81 20.09
C LYS A 27 -18.70 -25.25 20.85
N LYS A 28 -18.71 -25.11 22.18
CA LYS A 28 -17.74 -25.79 23.07
C LYS A 28 -17.87 -27.30 22.86
N SER A 29 -16.89 -27.88 22.17
CA SER A 29 -16.73 -29.33 22.00
C SER A 29 -15.60 -29.83 22.90
N LYS A 30 -15.75 -31.07 23.36
CA LYS A 30 -14.84 -31.81 24.25
C LYS A 30 -13.40 -31.83 23.73
N SER A 31 -12.46 -31.95 24.68
CA SER A 31 -11.00 -31.90 24.53
C SER A 31 -10.47 -32.26 23.14
N PRO A 32 -9.66 -31.39 22.50
CA PRO A 32 -9.23 -31.62 21.14
C PRO A 32 -8.26 -32.79 21.09
N ALA A 33 -8.50 -33.72 20.15
CA ALA A 33 -7.44 -34.62 19.69
C ALA A 33 -6.26 -33.76 19.21
N SER A 34 -5.03 -34.14 19.57
CA SER A 34 -3.82 -33.46 19.10
C SER A 34 -3.80 -33.40 17.57
N MET A 35 -3.37 -32.29 16.99
CA MET A 35 -3.18 -32.17 15.54
C MET A 35 -2.23 -33.25 15.04
N ASP A 36 -2.60 -33.92 13.94
CA ASP A 36 -1.67 -34.81 13.24
C ASP A 36 -0.48 -34.02 12.66
N GLU A 37 0.59 -34.73 12.29
CA GLU A 37 1.83 -34.09 11.84
C GLU A 37 1.66 -33.25 10.57
N ASP A 38 0.84 -33.70 9.61
CA ASP A 38 0.60 -32.94 8.38
C ASP A 38 -0.16 -31.64 8.67
N LYS A 39 -1.12 -31.65 9.60
CA LYS A 39 -1.80 -30.45 10.08
C LYS A 39 -0.86 -29.51 10.81
N LYS A 40 0.10 -30.01 11.59
CA LYS A 40 1.11 -29.16 12.23
C LYS A 40 2.00 -28.47 11.19
N ILE A 41 2.47 -29.22 10.19
CA ILE A 41 3.28 -28.67 9.09
C ILE A 41 2.49 -27.61 8.31
N GLN A 42 1.25 -27.92 7.92
CA GLN A 42 0.37 -26.97 7.25
C GLN A 42 0.09 -25.74 8.11
N HIS A 43 -0.14 -25.92 9.42
CA HIS A 43 -0.37 -24.81 10.33
C HIS A 43 0.83 -23.87 10.38
N ALA A 44 2.03 -24.42 10.58
CA ALA A 44 3.26 -23.64 10.63
C ALA A 44 3.53 -22.91 9.31
N LEU A 45 3.38 -23.58 8.17
CA LEU A 45 3.51 -22.96 6.85
C LEU A 45 2.49 -21.82 6.70
N ASN A 46 1.22 -22.03 7.04
CA ASN A 46 0.20 -20.98 6.91
C ASN A 46 0.38 -19.80 7.90
N ARG A 47 1.06 -19.99 9.03
CA ARG A 47 1.29 -18.94 10.04
C ARG A 47 2.59 -18.16 9.82
N PHE A 48 3.66 -18.84 9.44
CA PHE A 48 5.00 -18.25 9.27
C PHE A 48 5.40 -18.02 7.80
N SER A 49 4.50 -18.26 6.84
CA SER A 49 4.68 -17.91 5.43
C SER A 49 3.41 -17.30 4.83
N PHE A 50 3.44 -16.97 3.55
CA PHE A 50 2.25 -16.62 2.76
C PHE A 50 1.45 -17.85 2.29
N GLY A 51 1.71 -19.03 2.87
CA GLY A 51 1.05 -20.30 2.55
C GLY A 51 1.97 -21.25 1.78
N PRO A 52 1.68 -22.56 1.80
CA PRO A 52 2.50 -23.55 1.10
C PRO A 52 2.38 -23.44 -0.42
N ARG A 53 3.48 -23.71 -1.12
CA ARG A 53 3.51 -24.08 -2.54
C ARG A 53 3.45 -25.62 -2.66
N PRO A 54 3.11 -26.15 -3.85
CA PRO A 54 3.30 -27.57 -4.13
C PRO A 54 4.72 -28.03 -3.76
N GLY A 55 4.83 -29.08 -2.95
CA GLY A 55 6.11 -29.63 -2.47
C GLY A 55 6.64 -29.04 -1.15
N ASP A 56 6.11 -27.90 -0.66
CA ASP A 56 6.62 -27.31 0.58
C ASP A 56 6.31 -28.20 1.80
N VAL A 57 5.14 -28.85 1.83
CA VAL A 57 4.76 -29.77 2.92
C VAL A 57 5.69 -30.99 2.93
N GLU A 58 5.97 -31.57 1.77
CA GLU A 58 6.89 -32.70 1.59
C GLU A 58 8.30 -32.33 2.02
N ARG A 59 8.77 -31.13 1.64
CA ARG A 59 10.07 -30.60 2.06
C ARG A 59 10.14 -30.53 3.58
N VAL A 60 9.18 -29.88 4.23
CA VAL A 60 9.16 -29.77 5.71
C VAL A 60 9.10 -31.14 6.37
N ARG A 61 8.30 -32.07 5.84
CA ARG A 61 8.22 -33.46 6.32
C ARG A 61 9.59 -34.15 6.27
N SER A 62 10.36 -33.93 5.20
CA SER A 62 11.68 -34.54 5.02
C SER A 62 12.77 -33.96 5.93
N ILE A 63 12.78 -32.64 6.16
CA ILE A 63 13.83 -31.97 6.96
C ILE A 63 13.47 -31.85 8.45
N GLY A 64 12.18 -31.99 8.78
CA GLY A 64 11.63 -31.78 10.11
C GLY A 64 11.17 -30.34 10.35
N LEU A 65 10.04 -30.20 11.06
CA LEU A 65 9.39 -28.92 11.30
C LEU A 65 10.25 -27.93 12.12
N GLU A 66 10.94 -28.43 13.16
CA GLU A 66 11.83 -27.62 13.99
C GLU A 66 12.99 -27.04 13.18
N LYS A 67 13.62 -27.87 12.35
CA LYS A 67 14.73 -27.45 11.50
C LYS A 67 14.29 -26.44 10.45
N TRP A 68 13.13 -26.67 9.83
CA TRP A 68 12.54 -25.71 8.90
C TRP A 68 12.30 -24.34 9.56
N PHE A 69 11.75 -24.34 10.78
CA PHE A 69 11.49 -23.10 11.50
C PHE A 69 12.80 -22.37 11.87
N ASP A 70 13.83 -23.11 12.30
CA ASP A 70 15.16 -22.54 12.57
C ASP A 70 15.80 -21.94 11.31
N GLU A 71 15.69 -22.60 10.15
CA GLU A 71 16.12 -22.04 8.86
C GLU A 71 15.44 -20.68 8.60
N GLN A 72 14.12 -20.59 8.83
CA GLN A 72 13.33 -19.37 8.59
C GLN A 72 13.66 -18.23 9.57
N LEU A 73 14.13 -18.53 10.78
CA LEU A 73 14.65 -17.51 11.72
C LEU A 73 15.99 -16.92 11.28
N HIS A 74 16.68 -17.55 10.33
CA HIS A 74 17.99 -17.18 9.81
C HIS A 74 17.95 -16.94 8.29
N PRO A 75 17.18 -15.96 7.80
CA PRO A 75 17.00 -15.72 6.37
C PRO A 75 18.32 -15.45 5.64
N GLU A 76 19.33 -14.92 6.33
CA GLU A 76 20.67 -14.72 5.79
C GLU A 76 21.34 -16.02 5.29
N LYS A 77 20.89 -17.19 5.77
CA LYS A 77 21.40 -18.52 5.36
C LYS A 77 20.60 -19.15 4.22
N ILE A 78 19.47 -18.55 3.83
CA ILE A 78 18.60 -19.05 2.77
C ILE A 78 18.98 -18.35 1.47
N ASP A 79 19.30 -19.13 0.43
CA ASP A 79 19.48 -18.58 -0.92
C ASP A 79 18.15 -18.06 -1.44
N ASP A 80 18.16 -16.81 -1.90
CA ASP A 80 17.00 -16.10 -2.44
C ASP A 80 17.33 -15.42 -3.78
N SER A 81 18.35 -15.94 -4.49
CA SER A 81 18.79 -15.43 -5.79
C SER A 81 17.68 -15.48 -6.86
N GLY A 82 16.74 -16.42 -6.73
CA GLY A 82 15.59 -16.57 -7.62
C GLY A 82 14.67 -15.35 -7.62
N ILE A 83 14.32 -14.81 -6.45
CA ILE A 83 13.50 -13.59 -6.36
C ILE A 83 14.31 -12.36 -6.79
N GLU A 84 15.60 -12.27 -6.48
CA GLU A 84 16.43 -11.15 -6.92
C GLU A 84 16.46 -11.02 -8.45
N THR A 85 16.49 -12.14 -9.17
CA THR A 85 16.37 -12.19 -10.63
C THR A 85 15.04 -11.59 -11.11
N ARG A 86 13.93 -11.93 -10.43
CA ARG A 86 12.59 -11.38 -10.75
C ARG A 86 12.46 -9.90 -10.41
N LEU A 87 13.22 -9.41 -9.43
CA LEU A 87 13.21 -8.00 -9.02
C LEU A 87 14.23 -7.14 -9.77
N ALA A 88 15.17 -7.73 -10.52
CA ALA A 88 16.15 -7.00 -11.30
C ALA A 88 15.54 -5.96 -12.26
N PRO A 89 14.40 -6.22 -12.93
CA PRO A 89 13.74 -5.23 -13.80
C PRO A 89 13.09 -4.04 -13.08
N PHE A 90 13.01 -4.02 -11.75
CA PHE A 90 12.46 -2.88 -10.99
C PHE A 90 13.59 -2.01 -10.46
N ARG A 91 14.10 -1.09 -11.28
CA ARG A 91 15.31 -0.32 -10.93
C ARG A 91 15.04 0.63 -9.78
N THR A 92 13.80 1.12 -9.62
CA THR A 92 13.45 2.07 -8.54
C THR A 92 13.71 1.51 -7.14
N LEU A 93 13.71 0.19 -6.95
CA LEU A 93 14.02 -0.45 -5.67
C LEU A 93 15.46 -0.20 -5.21
N ARG A 94 16.37 0.04 -6.16
CA ARG A 94 17.81 0.20 -5.91
C ARG A 94 18.29 1.66 -6.00
N MET A 95 17.41 2.56 -6.45
CA MET A 95 17.71 3.99 -6.47
C MET A 95 17.70 4.59 -5.05
N SER A 96 18.51 5.62 -4.85
CA SER A 96 18.38 6.55 -3.73
C SER A 96 17.16 7.46 -3.91
N THR A 97 16.70 8.07 -2.82
CA THR A 97 15.61 9.06 -2.84
C THR A 97 15.92 10.22 -3.80
N ARG A 98 17.17 10.72 -3.81
CA ARG A 98 17.60 11.81 -4.69
C ARG A 98 17.59 11.40 -6.16
N GLU A 99 18.05 10.19 -6.49
CA GLU A 99 17.99 9.67 -7.86
C GLU A 99 16.55 9.50 -8.34
N MET A 100 15.65 9.01 -7.48
CA MET A 100 14.22 8.93 -7.81
C MET A 100 13.60 10.30 -8.05
N VAL A 101 13.92 11.31 -7.24
CA VAL A 101 13.47 12.70 -7.46
C VAL A 101 14.02 13.24 -8.78
N ALA A 102 15.29 12.98 -9.11
CA ALA A 102 15.89 13.45 -10.35
C ALA A 102 15.26 12.79 -11.59
N ASN A 103 14.94 11.49 -11.52
CA ASN A 103 14.37 10.72 -12.62
C ASN A 103 12.84 10.95 -12.75
N PHE A 104 12.14 11.16 -11.64
CA PHE A 104 10.67 11.24 -11.57
C PHE A 104 10.21 12.48 -10.79
N PRO A 105 10.39 13.70 -11.33
CA PRO A 105 10.35 14.92 -10.55
C PRO A 105 8.98 15.19 -9.88
N PRO A 106 8.97 15.58 -8.60
CA PRO A 106 7.78 16.07 -7.93
C PRO A 106 7.37 17.46 -8.45
N PRO A 107 6.11 17.87 -8.23
CA PRO A 107 5.60 19.18 -8.65
C PRO A 107 6.51 20.37 -8.32
N GLN A 108 7.11 20.36 -7.13
CA GLN A 108 7.95 21.43 -6.61
C GLN A 108 9.23 21.58 -7.43
N VAL A 109 9.84 20.45 -7.85
CA VAL A 109 11.05 20.44 -8.69
C VAL A 109 10.72 20.94 -10.08
N VAL A 110 9.61 20.48 -10.66
CA VAL A 110 9.16 20.92 -11.99
C VAL A 110 8.97 22.44 -12.02
N LYS A 111 8.30 23.01 -11.01
CA LYS A 111 8.13 24.48 -10.88
C LYS A 111 9.46 25.22 -10.70
N ALA A 112 10.43 24.61 -10.02
CA ALA A 112 11.76 25.22 -9.85
C ALA A 112 12.53 25.27 -11.17
N VAL A 113 12.38 24.25 -12.02
CA VAL A 113 12.95 24.24 -13.37
C VAL A 113 12.27 25.27 -14.27
N GLU A 114 10.94 25.33 -14.25
CA GLU A 114 10.16 26.33 -14.99
C GLU A 114 10.57 27.77 -14.61
N ALA A 115 10.80 28.02 -13.34
CA ALA A 115 11.25 29.32 -12.82
C ALA A 115 12.75 29.60 -13.06
N GLY A 116 13.48 28.72 -13.77
CA GLY A 116 14.92 28.87 -14.04
C GLY A 116 15.83 28.72 -12.82
N ARG A 117 15.32 28.21 -11.68
CA ARG A 117 16.09 28.01 -10.44
C ARG A 117 16.88 26.70 -10.45
N VAL A 118 16.43 25.73 -11.23
CA VAL A 118 17.09 24.44 -11.47
C VAL A 118 17.23 24.27 -12.98
N SER A 119 18.37 23.80 -13.44
CA SER A 119 18.58 23.58 -14.88
C SER A 119 17.75 22.41 -15.40
N MET A 120 17.28 22.55 -16.63
CA MET A 120 16.61 21.47 -17.34
C MET A 120 17.59 20.32 -17.61
N PRO A 121 17.21 19.04 -17.37
CA PRO A 121 18.05 17.90 -17.73
C PRO A 121 18.42 17.88 -19.23
N SER A 122 19.67 17.50 -19.52
CA SER A 122 20.18 17.32 -20.89
C SER A 122 19.81 15.95 -21.50
N ASP A 123 19.62 14.93 -20.66
CA ASP A 123 19.20 13.60 -21.09
C ASP A 123 17.81 13.65 -21.75
N PRO A 124 17.64 13.14 -22.99
CA PRO A 124 16.37 13.23 -23.73
C PRO A 124 15.19 12.56 -23.00
N ALA A 125 15.41 11.44 -22.32
CA ALA A 125 14.37 10.70 -21.62
C ALA A 125 13.86 11.48 -20.40
N LYS A 126 14.78 11.96 -19.55
CA LYS A 126 14.43 12.83 -18.41
C LYS A 126 13.78 14.12 -18.89
N ARG A 127 14.33 14.75 -19.94
CA ARG A 127 13.78 15.95 -20.55
C ARG A 127 12.32 15.76 -20.96
N ALA A 128 12.01 14.65 -21.63
CA ALA A 128 10.64 14.30 -22.02
C ALA A 128 9.67 14.20 -20.82
N ILE A 129 10.12 13.62 -19.71
CA ILE A 129 9.33 13.54 -18.47
C ILE A 129 9.06 14.94 -17.93
N TYR A 130 10.10 15.76 -17.75
CA TYR A 130 9.96 17.11 -17.20
C TYR A 130 9.05 17.99 -18.08
N GLU A 131 9.26 17.99 -19.39
CA GLU A 131 8.43 18.75 -20.33
C GLU A 131 6.95 18.32 -20.26
N SER A 132 6.69 17.01 -20.22
CA SER A 132 5.31 16.49 -20.09
C SER A 132 4.68 16.91 -18.76
N ARG A 133 5.48 17.02 -17.70
CA ARG A 133 5.01 17.44 -16.37
C ARG A 133 4.72 18.94 -16.32
N MET A 134 5.56 19.77 -16.95
CA MET A 134 5.33 21.21 -17.10
C MET A 134 4.02 21.45 -17.84
N GLU A 135 3.84 20.81 -19.00
CA GLU A 135 2.61 20.90 -19.81
C GLU A 135 1.37 20.49 -18.98
N ALA A 136 1.46 19.40 -18.21
CA ALA A 136 0.37 18.98 -17.34
C ALA A 136 0.01 20.03 -16.26
N TYR A 137 0.97 20.82 -15.76
CA TYR A 137 0.71 21.91 -14.82
C TYR A 137 0.07 23.11 -15.51
N ASP A 138 0.57 23.48 -16.69
CA ASP A 138 0.03 24.60 -17.46
C ASP A 138 -1.42 24.37 -17.85
N GLN A 139 -1.76 23.16 -18.31
CA GLN A 139 -3.14 22.78 -18.63
C GLN A 139 -4.05 22.86 -17.39
N ARG A 140 -3.57 22.42 -16.21
CA ARG A 140 -4.33 22.52 -14.96
C ARG A 140 -4.56 23.96 -14.53
N GLN A 141 -3.51 24.79 -14.49
CA GLN A 141 -3.63 26.21 -14.13
C GLN A 141 -4.56 26.96 -15.10
N ASN A 142 -4.47 26.67 -16.40
CA ASN A 142 -5.36 27.26 -17.40
C ASN A 142 -6.82 26.83 -17.21
N LYS A 143 -7.06 25.57 -16.82
CA LYS A 143 -8.40 25.08 -16.49
C LYS A 143 -8.95 25.76 -15.24
N ASP A 144 -8.15 25.88 -14.19
CA ASP A 144 -8.54 26.53 -12.93
C ASP A 144 -8.85 28.03 -13.17
N ARG A 145 -8.03 28.73 -13.97
CA ARG A 145 -8.28 30.12 -14.38
C ARG A 145 -9.57 30.28 -15.19
N LYS A 146 -9.89 29.34 -16.09
CA LYS A 146 -11.13 29.35 -16.87
C LYS A 146 -12.36 29.07 -15.99
N GLN A 147 -12.26 28.15 -15.04
CA GLN A 147 -13.33 27.89 -14.06
C GLN A 147 -13.57 29.10 -13.15
N ALA A 148 -12.51 29.73 -12.65
CA ALA A 148 -12.61 30.94 -11.83
C ALA A 148 -13.20 32.15 -12.58
N LYS A 149 -12.96 32.26 -13.90
CA LYS A 149 -13.63 33.26 -14.74
C LYS A 149 -15.11 32.95 -14.96
N GLY A 150 -15.46 31.69 -15.24
CA GLY A 150 -16.85 31.29 -15.45
C GLY A 150 -17.75 31.45 -14.21
N THR A 151 -17.19 31.34 -13.00
CA THR A 151 -17.92 31.64 -11.75
C THR A 151 -18.12 33.14 -11.54
N ASN A 152 -17.15 33.98 -11.92
CA ASN A 152 -17.27 35.43 -11.79
C ASN A 152 -18.28 36.02 -12.80
N ASP A 153 -18.41 35.42 -13.99
CA ASP A 153 -19.39 35.85 -14.99
C ASP A 153 -20.83 35.45 -14.61
N ALA A 154 -21.01 34.37 -13.83
CA ALA A 154 -22.32 33.97 -13.30
C ALA A 154 -22.80 34.84 -12.12
N ASP A 155 -21.88 35.31 -11.25
CA ASP A 155 -22.20 36.25 -10.17
C ASP A 155 -22.39 37.69 -10.69
N ALA A 156 -21.83 38.04 -11.86
CA ALA A 156 -22.01 39.35 -12.49
C ALA A 156 -23.40 39.53 -13.15
N ASP A 157 -24.06 38.45 -13.56
CA ASP A 157 -25.40 38.50 -14.19
C ASP A 157 -26.55 38.50 -13.16
N ALA A 158 -26.27 38.16 -11.90
CA ALA A 158 -27.24 38.24 -10.79
C ALA A 158 -27.30 39.64 -10.13
N GLY A 159 -26.46 40.58 -10.56
CA GLY A 159 -26.21 41.86 -9.89
C GLY A 159 -26.92 43.07 -10.48
N MET A 160 -28.22 43.00 -10.82
CA MET A 160 -28.97 44.22 -11.18
C MET A 160 -30.49 44.14 -10.95
N LYS A 161 -30.94 43.95 -9.70
CA LYS A 161 -32.26 44.48 -9.26
C LYS A 161 -32.19 44.89 -7.78
N THR A 162 -32.29 46.20 -7.54
CA THR A 162 -32.54 46.78 -6.23
C THR A 162 -34.04 46.75 -5.90
N ALA A 163 -34.39 46.39 -4.65
CA ALA A 163 -35.41 46.97 -3.74
C ALA A 163 -36.03 45.87 -2.81
N PRO A 164 -36.80 46.19 -1.74
CA PRO A 164 -36.48 45.83 -0.35
C PRO A 164 -37.37 44.71 0.23
N ALA A 165 -37.08 44.35 1.48
CA ALA A 165 -37.74 43.31 2.25
C ALA A 165 -39.25 43.48 2.47
N THR A 166 -40.02 42.37 2.36
CA THR A 166 -41.20 42.05 3.18
C THR A 166 -41.61 40.58 3.02
N LYS A 167 -42.20 40.01 4.09
CA LYS A 167 -42.79 38.67 4.18
C LYS A 167 -44.22 38.61 3.61
N THR A 168 -44.74 37.37 3.54
CA THR A 168 -46.13 36.85 3.58
C THR A 168 -46.92 36.57 2.28
N ASP A 169 -47.35 35.30 2.19
CA ASP A 169 -48.63 34.69 1.80
C ASP A 169 -49.24 34.72 0.37
N SER A 170 -49.43 33.49 -0.13
CA SER A 170 -50.65 32.88 -0.70
C SER A 170 -51.12 33.14 -2.16
N ALA A 171 -51.58 32.02 -2.76
CA ALA A 171 -52.69 31.83 -3.71
C ALA A 171 -52.52 32.03 -5.26
N MET A 172 -52.57 30.89 -5.96
CA MET A 172 -53.38 30.49 -7.16
C MET A 172 -53.55 31.35 -8.44
N LYS A 173 -53.40 30.64 -9.60
CA LYS A 173 -53.97 30.78 -10.98
C LYS A 173 -53.43 31.93 -11.86
N ASP A 174 -53.14 31.82 -13.17
CA ASP A 174 -53.65 31.01 -14.30
C ASP A 174 -52.55 30.73 -15.37
N ASP A 175 -52.76 29.70 -16.19
CA ASP A 175 -52.03 29.30 -17.43
C ASP A 175 -52.70 29.97 -18.67
N PRO A 176 -52.08 30.18 -19.86
CA PRO A 176 -51.73 29.07 -20.77
C PRO A 176 -50.43 29.22 -21.61
N ALA A 177 -49.73 28.09 -21.72
CA ALA A 177 -49.17 27.49 -22.95
C ALA A 177 -47.88 28.05 -23.61
N MET A 178 -46.80 27.26 -23.50
CA MET A 178 -46.24 26.57 -24.67
C MET A 178 -45.52 25.29 -24.24
N LYS A 179 -46.00 24.16 -24.76
CA LYS A 179 -45.44 22.82 -24.57
C LYS A 179 -44.11 22.70 -25.31
N MET A 180 -43.08 22.19 -24.63
CA MET A 180 -42.15 21.23 -25.23
C MET A 180 -41.98 20.09 -24.23
N GLU A 181 -42.34 18.88 -24.65
CA GLU A 181 -42.19 17.66 -23.86
C GLU A 181 -40.71 17.31 -23.66
N PRO A 182 -40.32 16.73 -22.51
CA PRO A 182 -38.99 16.19 -22.31
C PRO A 182 -38.90 14.75 -22.83
N ASP A 183 -37.77 14.44 -23.45
CA ASP A 183 -37.33 13.11 -23.84
C ASP A 183 -37.23 12.22 -22.58
N ALA A 184 -37.58 10.92 -22.73
CA ALA A 184 -37.81 9.95 -21.67
C ALA A 184 -36.60 9.54 -20.78
N GLN A 185 -35.57 10.39 -20.65
CA GLN A 185 -34.36 10.12 -19.84
C GLN A 185 -33.96 11.26 -18.89
N GLY A 186 -34.74 12.34 -18.76
CA GLY A 186 -34.58 13.31 -17.67
C GLY A 186 -33.25 14.08 -17.65
N ASN A 187 -32.53 14.16 -18.77
CA ASN A 187 -31.37 15.02 -18.91
C ASN A 187 -31.79 16.32 -19.61
N GLU A 188 -31.46 17.47 -19.02
CA GLU A 188 -31.55 18.75 -19.72
C GLU A 188 -30.70 18.72 -21.00
N PRO A 189 -31.16 19.32 -22.11
CA PRO A 189 -30.38 19.40 -23.33
C PRO A 189 -29.11 20.24 -23.10
N MET A 190 -27.95 19.67 -23.45
CA MET A 190 -26.66 20.37 -23.35
C MET A 190 -26.69 21.68 -24.13
N SER A 191 -26.10 22.74 -23.57
CA SER A 191 -25.99 24.03 -24.29
C SER A 191 -25.16 23.87 -25.58
N PRO A 192 -25.33 24.77 -26.58
CA PRO A 192 -24.52 24.74 -27.81
C PRO A 192 -23.00 24.77 -27.55
N ASP A 193 -22.56 25.48 -26.50
CA ASP A 193 -21.15 25.55 -26.12
C ASP A 193 -20.66 24.28 -25.42
N GLN A 194 -21.51 23.67 -24.60
CA GLN A 194 -21.23 22.35 -24.00
C GLN A 194 -21.15 21.26 -25.08
N SER A 195 -22.02 21.33 -26.08
CA SER A 195 -22.05 20.39 -27.22
C SER A 195 -20.79 20.52 -28.09
N LYS A 196 -20.37 21.75 -28.42
CA LYS A 196 -19.11 21.99 -29.15
C LYS A 196 -17.88 21.56 -28.36
N ALA A 197 -17.84 21.85 -27.06
CA ALA A 197 -16.74 21.42 -26.19
C ALA A 197 -16.66 19.89 -26.09
N ARG A 198 -17.82 19.23 -25.98
CA ARG A 198 -17.91 17.76 -25.94
C ARG A 198 -17.50 17.14 -27.27
N GLN A 199 -17.88 17.73 -28.40
CA GLN A 199 -17.50 17.25 -29.73
C GLN A 199 -15.99 17.40 -29.98
N LYS A 200 -15.41 18.55 -29.65
CA LYS A 200 -13.95 18.75 -29.70
C LYS A 200 -13.20 17.78 -28.77
N GLN A 201 -13.77 17.47 -27.61
CA GLN A 201 -13.20 16.47 -26.71
C GLN A 201 -13.22 15.07 -27.32
N LEU A 202 -14.35 14.67 -27.93
CA LEU A 202 -14.50 13.37 -28.60
C LEU A 202 -13.58 13.25 -29.82
N GLU A 203 -13.43 14.31 -30.61
CA GLU A 203 -12.47 14.35 -31.73
C GLU A 203 -11.03 14.17 -31.23
N ASN A 204 -10.64 14.93 -30.19
CA ASN A 204 -9.31 14.79 -29.60
C ASN A 204 -9.08 13.40 -29.00
N GLU A 205 -10.08 12.80 -28.35
CA GLU A 205 -10.03 11.42 -27.84
C GLU A 205 -9.87 10.41 -28.99
N MET A 206 -10.58 10.60 -30.10
CA MET A 206 -10.49 9.75 -31.29
C MET A 206 -9.12 9.84 -31.97
N TYR A 207 -8.57 11.04 -32.18
CA TYR A 207 -7.20 11.21 -32.72
C TYR A 207 -6.15 10.56 -31.81
N ALA A 208 -6.30 10.72 -30.50
CA ALA A 208 -5.41 10.12 -29.50
C ALA A 208 -5.43 8.59 -29.53
N GLU A 209 -6.61 7.98 -29.67
CA GLU A 209 -6.74 6.52 -29.78
C GLU A 209 -6.12 5.99 -31.07
N VAL A 210 -6.28 6.70 -32.19
CA VAL A 210 -5.64 6.37 -33.47
C VAL A 210 -4.12 6.40 -33.34
N ASP A 211 -3.55 7.40 -32.67
CA ASP A 211 -2.10 7.51 -32.47
C ASP A 211 -1.53 6.41 -31.55
N VAL A 212 -2.25 6.02 -30.50
CA VAL A 212 -1.84 4.90 -29.64
C VAL A 212 -1.88 3.58 -30.39
N ALA A 213 -2.90 3.34 -31.22
CA ALA A 213 -2.96 2.14 -32.05
C ALA A 213 -1.76 2.04 -33.00
N GLN A 214 -1.43 3.13 -33.70
CA GLN A 214 -0.24 3.18 -34.56
C GLN A 214 1.08 2.97 -33.79
N LEU A 215 1.19 3.48 -32.56
CA LEU A 215 2.35 3.24 -31.72
C LEU A 215 2.51 1.75 -31.38
N LEU A 216 1.41 1.04 -31.12
CA LEU A 216 1.42 -0.38 -30.77
C LEU A 216 1.87 -1.28 -31.94
N GLU A 217 1.72 -0.83 -33.18
CA GLU A 217 2.20 -1.54 -34.38
C GLU A 217 3.73 -1.47 -34.54
N LEU A 218 4.39 -0.49 -33.91
CA LEU A 218 5.84 -0.34 -33.98
C LEU A 218 6.57 -1.31 -33.05
N PRO A 219 7.78 -1.77 -33.43
CA PRO A 219 8.70 -2.46 -32.53
C PRO A 219 9.02 -1.63 -31.27
N PRO A 220 9.31 -2.26 -30.12
CA PRO A 220 9.44 -1.56 -28.83
C PRO A 220 10.41 -0.38 -28.84
N GLU A 221 11.58 -0.51 -29.47
CA GLU A 221 12.56 0.57 -29.56
C GLU A 221 12.06 1.73 -30.43
N GLN A 222 11.49 1.45 -31.60
CA GLN A 222 10.96 2.50 -32.49
C GLN A 222 9.79 3.24 -31.83
N ARG A 223 8.94 2.51 -31.12
CA ARG A 223 7.84 3.06 -30.32
C ARG A 223 8.37 4.02 -29.25
N TYR A 224 9.39 3.61 -28.50
CA TYR A 224 10.04 4.44 -27.48
C TYR A 224 10.60 5.73 -28.09
N GLN A 225 11.36 5.63 -29.17
CA GLN A 225 11.93 6.80 -29.86
C GLN A 225 10.85 7.74 -30.42
N LYS A 226 9.74 7.20 -30.94
CA LYS A 226 8.61 8.00 -31.41
C LYS A 226 7.96 8.77 -30.25
N ILE A 227 7.77 8.14 -29.09
CA ILE A 227 7.23 8.80 -27.88
C ILE A 227 8.15 9.94 -27.40
N LEU A 228 9.47 9.75 -27.42
CA LEU A 228 10.40 10.81 -27.00
C LEU A 228 10.37 12.04 -27.93
N LYS A 229 10.12 11.82 -29.23
CA LYS A 229 10.06 12.88 -30.24
C LYS A 229 8.71 13.62 -30.31
N MET A 230 7.67 13.09 -29.67
CA MET A 230 6.36 13.74 -29.58
C MET A 230 6.48 15.09 -28.86
N SER A 231 5.64 16.05 -29.26
CA SER A 231 5.51 17.30 -28.51
C SER A 231 4.97 17.04 -27.09
N PRO A 232 5.19 17.94 -26.12
CA PRO A 232 4.61 17.80 -24.78
C PRO A 232 3.08 17.64 -24.80
N GLU A 233 2.40 18.35 -25.70
CA GLU A 233 0.94 18.26 -25.87
C GLU A 233 0.51 16.88 -26.37
N ASP A 234 1.16 16.36 -27.42
CA ASP A 234 0.86 15.04 -27.98
C ASP A 234 1.11 13.93 -26.95
N ARG A 235 2.18 14.05 -26.14
CA ARG A 235 2.44 13.11 -25.04
C ARG A 235 1.31 13.13 -23.99
N MET A 236 0.75 14.29 -23.69
CA MET A 236 -0.38 14.42 -22.74
C MET A 236 -1.69 13.89 -23.32
N ILE A 237 -1.88 13.97 -24.63
CA ILE A 237 -2.99 13.36 -25.35
C ILE A 237 -2.85 11.82 -25.31
N MET A 238 -1.69 11.30 -25.72
CA MET A 238 -1.35 9.88 -25.64
C MET A 238 -1.51 9.32 -24.22
N ALA A 239 -1.04 10.02 -23.20
CA ALA A 239 -1.15 9.61 -21.80
C ALA A 239 -2.61 9.47 -21.30
N ARG A 240 -3.55 10.24 -21.87
CA ARG A 240 -4.98 10.15 -21.53
C ARG A 240 -5.62 8.88 -22.10
N SER A 241 -5.26 8.52 -23.33
CA SER A 241 -5.78 7.32 -24.01
C SER A 241 -5.07 6.04 -23.54
N ALA A 242 -3.77 6.09 -23.27
CA ALA A 242 -2.96 4.97 -22.80
C ALA A 242 -3.18 4.59 -21.31
N ARG A 243 -4.37 4.80 -20.76
CA ARG A 243 -4.69 4.40 -19.38
C ARG A 243 -5.01 2.90 -19.28
N GLY A 244 -4.72 2.30 -18.13
CA GLY A 244 -5.01 0.89 -17.87
C GLY A 244 -4.22 -0.06 -18.76
N MET A 245 -4.90 -1.00 -19.42
CA MET A 245 -4.27 -2.06 -20.22
C MET A 245 -3.54 -1.51 -21.46
N GLN A 246 -4.02 -0.43 -22.07
CA GLN A 246 -3.34 0.16 -23.24
C GLN A 246 -1.94 0.67 -22.90
N GLY A 247 -1.78 1.33 -21.73
CA GLY A 247 -0.47 1.78 -21.26
C GLY A 247 0.49 0.63 -20.97
N GLN A 248 -0.02 -0.52 -20.51
CA GLN A 248 0.81 -1.73 -20.34
C GLN A 248 1.29 -2.28 -21.68
N ARG A 249 0.40 -2.40 -22.67
CA ARG A 249 0.76 -2.82 -24.02
C ARG A 249 1.75 -1.86 -24.68
N LEU A 250 1.63 -0.56 -24.37
CA LEU A 250 2.53 0.45 -24.92
C LEU A 250 3.98 0.22 -24.49
N VAL A 251 4.21 -0.26 -23.26
CA VAL A 251 5.56 -0.51 -22.73
C VAL A 251 6.02 -1.97 -22.85
N GLU A 252 5.20 -2.83 -23.44
CA GLU A 252 5.52 -4.24 -23.64
C GLU A 252 6.75 -4.42 -24.53
N GLY A 253 7.68 -5.29 -24.10
CA GLY A 253 8.95 -5.54 -24.78
C GLY A 253 10.01 -4.43 -24.65
N MET A 254 9.72 -3.33 -23.95
CA MET A 254 10.72 -2.28 -23.68
C MET A 254 11.70 -2.70 -22.58
N LYS A 255 12.91 -2.12 -22.61
CA LYS A 255 13.86 -2.24 -21.50
C LYS A 255 13.28 -1.57 -20.24
N PRO A 256 13.69 -1.98 -19.02
CA PRO A 256 13.20 -1.39 -17.76
C PRO A 256 13.22 0.15 -17.73
N GLU A 257 14.32 0.77 -18.13
CA GLU A 257 14.50 2.23 -18.20
C GLU A 257 13.52 2.93 -19.12
N GLN A 258 13.26 2.32 -20.29
CA GLN A 258 12.36 2.84 -21.29
C GLN A 258 10.91 2.72 -20.80
N ARG A 259 10.56 1.58 -20.19
CA ARG A 259 9.26 1.36 -19.54
C ARG A 259 9.02 2.40 -18.44
N GLU A 260 9.98 2.62 -17.55
CA GLU A 260 9.91 3.63 -16.49
C GLU A 260 9.68 5.03 -17.06
N THR A 261 10.39 5.39 -18.12
CA THR A 261 10.27 6.70 -18.78
C THR A 261 8.88 6.91 -19.37
N VAL A 262 8.37 5.94 -20.15
CA VAL A 262 7.04 6.03 -20.76
C VAL A 262 5.94 6.00 -19.68
N GLN A 263 6.08 5.17 -18.65
CA GLN A 263 5.17 5.17 -17.51
C GLN A 263 5.22 6.49 -16.73
N ALA A 264 6.38 7.13 -16.61
CA ALA A 264 6.49 8.44 -15.97
C ALA A 264 5.78 9.55 -16.75
N ILE A 265 5.70 9.43 -18.08
CA ILE A 265 4.91 10.32 -18.93
C ILE A 265 3.41 10.05 -18.76
N ILE A 266 2.99 8.77 -18.78
CA ILE A 266 1.57 8.39 -18.68
C ILE A 266 1.02 8.64 -17.27
N ASN A 267 1.69 8.09 -16.26
CA ASN A 267 1.29 8.15 -14.87
C ASN A 267 2.51 8.08 -13.92
N PRO A 268 3.15 9.22 -13.62
CA PRO A 268 4.36 9.28 -12.80
C PRO A 268 4.16 8.82 -11.35
N GLN A 269 2.92 8.72 -10.89
CA GLN A 269 2.61 8.20 -9.56
C GLN A 269 2.81 6.68 -9.49
N LEU A 270 2.66 5.98 -10.62
CA LEU A 270 2.69 4.52 -10.67
C LEU A 270 4.10 3.94 -10.86
N VAL A 271 5.12 4.74 -11.20
CA VAL A 271 6.47 4.18 -11.44
C VAL A 271 7.04 3.67 -10.12
N ILE A 272 7.29 4.55 -9.17
CA ILE A 272 7.91 4.17 -7.88
C ILE A 272 6.98 3.26 -7.07
N GLY A 273 5.74 3.72 -6.81
CA GLY A 273 4.80 2.96 -5.99
C GLY A 273 4.30 1.67 -6.65
N GLY A 274 4.19 1.64 -7.98
CA GLY A 274 3.75 0.44 -8.70
C GLY A 274 4.84 -0.62 -8.81
N GLU A 275 6.10 -0.25 -9.00
CA GLU A 275 7.21 -1.20 -8.91
C GLU A 275 7.38 -1.73 -7.49
N LEU A 276 7.30 -0.87 -6.47
CA LEU A 276 7.35 -1.29 -5.07
C LEU A 276 6.21 -2.26 -4.71
N ALA A 277 4.97 -1.93 -5.07
CA ALA A 277 3.82 -2.80 -4.81
C ALA A 277 3.94 -4.17 -5.51
N GLN A 278 4.42 -4.19 -6.75
CA GLN A 278 4.68 -5.44 -7.48
C GLN A 278 5.80 -6.25 -6.80
N ALA A 279 6.89 -5.59 -6.39
CA ALA A 279 7.98 -6.24 -5.68
C ALA A 279 7.53 -6.90 -4.38
N LYS A 280 6.68 -6.23 -3.60
CA LYS A 280 6.11 -6.78 -2.36
C LYS A 280 5.31 -8.06 -2.62
N VAL A 281 4.46 -8.05 -3.66
CA VAL A 281 3.67 -9.24 -4.03
C VAL A 281 4.57 -10.37 -4.54
N LEU A 282 5.57 -10.06 -5.37
CA LEU A 282 6.50 -11.07 -5.89
C LEU A 282 7.35 -11.70 -4.80
N ARG A 283 7.81 -10.92 -3.81
CA ARG A 283 8.53 -11.45 -2.65
C ARG A 283 7.66 -12.37 -1.82
N ALA A 284 6.42 -11.96 -1.53
CA ALA A 284 5.45 -12.83 -0.84
C ALA A 284 5.24 -14.16 -1.57
N ILE A 285 5.22 -14.15 -2.91
CA ILE A 285 5.01 -15.34 -3.75
C ILE A 285 6.25 -16.21 -3.89
N TYR A 286 7.42 -15.64 -4.15
CA TYR A 286 8.59 -16.39 -4.64
C TYR A 286 9.77 -16.45 -3.67
N SER A 287 9.85 -15.59 -2.67
CA SER A 287 10.98 -15.63 -1.73
C SER A 287 10.98 -16.97 -0.97
N GLU A 288 12.15 -17.55 -0.79
CA GLU A 288 12.35 -18.70 0.11
C GLU A 288 12.45 -18.27 1.59
N ARG A 289 12.70 -16.96 1.82
CA ARG A 289 12.78 -16.30 3.14
C ARG A 289 11.39 -15.88 3.61
N GLN A 290 10.46 -16.82 3.64
CA GLN A 290 9.04 -16.54 3.87
C GLN A 290 8.73 -15.85 5.22
N LEU A 291 9.40 -16.26 6.30
CA LEU A 291 9.21 -15.61 7.60
C LEU A 291 9.73 -14.16 7.59
N ASP A 292 10.82 -13.88 6.88
CA ASP A 292 11.36 -12.53 6.72
C ASP A 292 10.36 -11.62 6.00
N GLU A 293 9.72 -12.12 4.93
CA GLU A 293 8.69 -11.35 4.21
C GLU A 293 7.42 -11.12 5.05
N VAL A 294 7.02 -12.12 5.85
CA VAL A 294 5.90 -11.97 6.80
C VAL A 294 6.22 -10.93 7.86
N MET A 295 7.45 -10.92 8.40
CA MET A 295 7.86 -9.97 9.42
C MET A 295 8.07 -8.57 8.85
N ALA A 296 8.63 -8.43 7.64
CA ALA A 296 8.72 -7.15 6.95
C ALA A 296 7.33 -6.54 6.71
N ASP A 297 6.34 -7.35 6.30
CA ASP A 297 4.95 -6.90 6.18
C ASP A 297 4.34 -6.47 7.53
N PHE A 298 4.56 -7.26 8.58
CA PHE A 298 4.11 -6.94 9.94
C PHE A 298 4.67 -5.60 10.42
N TRP A 299 5.97 -5.35 10.24
CA TRP A 299 6.61 -4.12 10.69
C TRP A 299 6.25 -2.90 9.84
N LEU A 300 6.15 -3.05 8.51
CA LEU A 300 5.61 -1.99 7.64
C LEU A 300 4.19 -1.58 8.04
N ASN A 301 3.40 -2.53 8.53
CA ASN A 301 2.06 -2.25 9.03
C ASN A 301 2.05 -1.65 10.44
N HIS A 302 3.01 -2.01 11.30
CA HIS A 302 3.14 -1.47 12.64
C HIS A 302 3.69 -0.04 12.68
N PHE A 303 4.67 0.25 11.82
CA PHE A 303 5.27 1.55 11.61
C PHE A 303 4.77 2.11 10.26
N ASN A 304 3.46 2.21 10.12
CA ASN A 304 2.83 2.54 8.84
C ASN A 304 3.20 3.96 8.41
N ILE A 305 3.56 4.11 7.14
CA ILE A 305 3.65 5.40 6.46
C ILE A 305 2.78 5.39 5.20
N PHE A 306 2.16 6.53 4.89
CA PHE A 306 1.29 6.66 3.74
C PHE A 306 2.06 7.15 2.51
N ILE A 307 2.16 6.32 1.47
CA ILE A 307 2.87 6.66 0.22
C ILE A 307 2.34 7.94 -0.44
N GLY A 308 1.06 8.29 -0.21
CA GLY A 308 0.43 9.47 -0.79
C GLY A 308 0.76 10.79 -0.08
N LYS A 309 1.51 10.78 1.04
CA LYS A 309 1.88 12.01 1.76
C LYS A 309 3.10 12.69 1.12
N GLY A 310 2.88 13.30 -0.05
CA GLY A 310 3.86 14.17 -0.71
C GLY A 310 5.20 13.48 -1.03
N PRO A 311 6.34 13.96 -0.48
CA PRO A 311 7.66 13.34 -0.55
C PRO A 311 7.77 11.87 -0.14
N ASP A 312 6.91 11.35 0.73
CA ASP A 312 7.03 9.96 1.23
C ASP A 312 7.02 8.92 0.10
N ARG A 313 6.36 9.23 -1.02
CA ARG A 313 6.40 8.43 -2.25
C ARG A 313 7.81 8.13 -2.77
N TYR A 314 8.77 9.00 -2.52
CA TYR A 314 10.17 8.82 -2.92
C TYR A 314 11.00 8.16 -1.82
N MET A 315 10.56 8.24 -0.57
CA MET A 315 11.31 7.74 0.59
C MET A 315 10.91 6.31 0.97
N ILE A 316 9.70 5.86 0.62
CA ILE A 316 9.17 4.54 0.99
C ILE A 316 10.06 3.36 0.53
N ASN A 317 10.71 3.46 -0.65
CA ASN A 317 11.60 2.39 -1.12
C ASN A 317 12.81 2.23 -0.18
N ALA A 318 13.44 3.35 0.20
CA ALA A 318 14.54 3.35 1.15
C ALA A 318 14.07 2.96 2.56
N TYR A 319 12.87 3.39 2.95
CA TYR A 319 12.26 2.99 4.22
C TYR A 319 12.09 1.47 4.32
N GLU A 320 11.52 0.81 3.31
CA GLU A 320 11.41 -0.64 3.34
C GLU A 320 12.79 -1.33 3.27
N ARG A 321 13.65 -0.90 2.34
CA ARG A 321 14.93 -1.54 2.03
C ARG A 321 15.97 -1.38 3.15
N ASP A 322 16.10 -0.18 3.69
CA ASP A 322 17.21 0.20 4.57
C ASP A 322 16.79 0.28 6.04
N VAL A 323 15.48 0.44 6.33
CA VAL A 323 14.97 0.59 7.69
C VAL A 323 14.23 -0.67 8.15
N ILE A 324 13.22 -1.15 7.43
CA ILE A 324 12.40 -2.27 7.91
C ILE A 324 13.10 -3.61 7.71
N ARG A 325 13.46 -3.96 6.47
CA ARG A 325 13.97 -5.30 6.13
C ARG A 325 15.20 -5.72 6.92
N PRO A 326 16.24 -4.88 7.10
CA PRO A 326 17.44 -5.28 7.83
C PRO A 326 17.19 -5.61 9.31
N HIS A 327 16.09 -5.11 9.88
CA HIS A 327 15.77 -5.26 11.31
C HIS A 327 14.56 -6.16 11.56
N ALA A 328 13.98 -6.81 10.54
CA ALA A 328 12.70 -7.52 10.63
C ALA A 328 12.69 -8.65 11.67
N LEU A 329 13.82 -9.32 11.88
CA LEU A 329 14.03 -10.36 12.90
C LEU A 329 15.07 -9.94 13.97
N GLY A 330 15.51 -8.68 13.95
CA GLY A 330 16.55 -8.17 14.85
C GLY A 330 16.05 -7.82 16.25
N LYS A 331 16.77 -6.92 16.92
CA LYS A 331 16.32 -6.34 18.19
C LYS A 331 15.31 -5.23 17.92
N PHE A 332 14.26 -5.17 18.74
CA PHE A 332 13.22 -4.17 18.60
C PHE A 332 13.74 -2.73 18.75
N LYS A 333 14.71 -2.48 19.65
CA LYS A 333 15.32 -1.15 19.82
C LYS A 333 15.94 -0.64 18.52
N ASP A 334 16.67 -1.48 17.79
CA ASP A 334 17.34 -1.09 16.56
C ASP A 334 16.31 -0.71 15.48
N LEU A 335 15.23 -1.50 15.36
CA LEU A 335 14.11 -1.17 14.48
C LEU A 335 13.41 0.13 14.90
N LEU A 336 13.14 0.34 16.19
CA LEU A 336 12.51 1.56 16.70
C LEU A 336 13.35 2.80 16.39
N VAL A 337 14.66 2.76 16.63
CA VAL A 337 15.56 3.86 16.33
C VAL A 337 15.64 4.11 14.82
N ALA A 338 15.79 3.05 14.02
CA ALA A 338 15.90 3.17 12.57
C ALA A 338 14.63 3.77 11.95
N THR A 339 13.45 3.34 12.40
CA THR A 339 12.16 3.92 11.98
C THR A 339 12.04 5.36 12.44
N ALA A 340 12.41 5.67 13.69
CA ALA A 340 12.26 6.99 14.25
C ALA A 340 13.16 8.06 13.59
N LYS A 341 14.36 7.66 13.11
CA LYS A 341 15.29 8.53 12.38
C LYS A 341 15.01 8.60 10.88
N SER A 342 14.14 7.73 10.36
CA SER A 342 13.91 7.66 8.92
C SER A 342 13.30 8.97 8.40
N PRO A 343 13.81 9.52 7.27
CA PRO A 343 13.19 10.69 6.65
C PRO A 343 11.71 10.49 6.33
N ALA A 344 11.34 9.26 5.95
CA ALA A 344 9.96 8.91 5.64
C ALA A 344 9.03 9.05 6.86
N MET A 345 9.41 8.48 8.02
CA MET A 345 8.59 8.61 9.25
C MET A 345 8.54 10.05 9.77
N LEU A 346 9.68 10.75 9.75
CA LEU A 346 9.76 12.14 10.19
C LEU A 346 8.90 13.07 9.32
N PHE A 347 8.83 12.82 8.01
CA PHE A 347 7.94 13.53 7.11
C PHE A 347 6.48 13.11 7.33
N TYR A 348 6.25 11.80 7.45
CA TYR A 348 4.92 11.24 7.61
C TYR A 348 4.17 11.73 8.86
N LEU A 349 4.90 11.99 9.95
CA LEU A 349 4.33 12.51 11.20
C LEU A 349 4.68 13.97 11.48
N ASP A 350 5.19 14.68 10.46
CA ASP A 350 5.52 16.12 10.48
C ASP A 350 6.54 16.54 11.56
N ASN A 351 7.28 15.59 12.15
CA ASN A 351 8.27 15.92 13.18
C ASN A 351 9.44 16.73 12.62
N TRP A 352 9.70 16.60 11.31
CA TRP A 352 10.76 17.38 10.66
C TRP A 352 10.57 18.90 10.78
N GLN A 353 9.37 19.36 11.10
CA GLN A 353 9.03 20.77 11.33
C GLN A 353 8.98 21.14 12.82
N SER A 354 9.22 20.19 13.73
CA SER A 354 9.08 20.41 15.18
C SER A 354 10.17 21.33 15.71
N VAL A 355 9.74 22.41 16.37
CA VAL A 355 10.63 23.41 16.99
C VAL A 355 10.30 23.53 18.48
N GLY A 356 11.34 23.45 19.32
CA GLY A 356 11.22 23.63 20.76
C GLY A 356 10.74 25.04 21.10
N PRO A 357 9.76 25.22 21.99
CA PRO A 357 9.20 26.52 22.34
C PRO A 357 10.26 27.51 22.90
N SER A 358 11.30 27.00 23.56
CA SER A 358 12.40 27.77 24.15
C SER A 358 13.69 27.67 23.33
N SER A 359 13.63 27.06 22.14
CA SER A 359 14.78 26.90 21.24
C SER A 359 15.27 28.23 20.66
N GLU A 360 16.53 28.28 20.25
CA GLU A 360 17.08 29.47 19.60
C GLU A 360 16.29 29.89 18.35
N LEU A 361 15.80 28.92 17.57
CA LEU A 361 15.03 29.16 16.36
C LEU A 361 13.67 29.78 16.70
N ALA A 362 13.02 29.33 17.78
CA ALA A 362 11.76 29.92 18.24
C ALA A 362 11.96 31.37 18.75
N ILE A 363 13.05 31.63 19.48
CA ILE A 363 13.34 32.94 20.08
C ILE A 363 13.82 33.95 19.04
N TYR A 364 14.79 33.57 18.20
CA TYR A 364 15.51 34.50 17.32
C TYR A 364 15.09 34.40 15.84
N GLY A 365 14.28 33.40 15.48
CA GLY A 365 13.86 33.17 14.11
C GLY A 365 14.96 32.60 13.20
N PRO A 366 14.63 32.33 11.93
CA PRO A 366 15.62 31.88 10.95
C PRO A 366 16.66 32.99 10.75
N GLN A 367 17.95 32.65 10.79
CA GLN A 367 18.99 33.60 10.46
C GLN A 367 18.79 34.07 9.01
N ARG A 368 18.44 35.34 8.83
CA ARG A 368 18.55 35.98 7.53
C ARG A 368 20.03 35.98 7.18
N ARG A 369 20.42 35.27 6.11
CA ARG A 369 21.70 35.55 5.46
C ARG A 369 21.71 37.05 5.21
N ARG A 370 22.59 37.80 5.88
CA ARG A 370 22.85 39.19 5.50
C ARG A 370 23.18 39.13 4.00
N PRO A 371 22.51 39.91 3.13
CA PRO A 371 23.06 40.15 1.81
C PRO A 371 24.49 40.59 2.06
N ASP A 372 25.42 39.94 1.38
CA ASP A 372 26.82 40.30 1.40
C ASP A 372 26.90 41.84 1.31
N LEU A 373 27.40 42.47 2.37
CA LEU A 373 27.58 43.91 2.42
C LEU A 373 28.79 44.16 1.50
N GLY A 374 28.51 44.14 0.20
CA GLY A 374 29.43 44.54 -0.84
C GLY A 374 30.05 45.86 -0.43
N PHE A 375 31.37 45.90 -0.56
CA PHE A 375 32.22 47.07 -0.43
C PHE A 375 31.44 48.38 -0.64
N ARG A 376 31.35 49.19 0.41
CA ARG A 376 31.00 50.60 0.28
C ARG A 376 32.07 51.25 -0.60
N GLU A 377 31.72 51.63 -1.82
CA GLU A 377 32.47 52.67 -2.51
C GLU A 377 32.43 53.95 -1.66
N PRO A 378 33.57 54.60 -1.42
CA PRO A 378 33.57 55.92 -0.82
C PRO A 378 33.15 56.94 -1.89
N PHE A 379 32.16 57.78 -1.55
CA PHE A 379 31.62 58.92 -2.31
C PHE A 379 30.43 58.64 -3.26
N GLY A 380 29.21 58.72 -2.70
CA GLY A 380 27.97 58.86 -3.47
C GLY A 380 26.79 59.30 -2.60
N ARG A 381 26.10 60.38 -3.00
CA ARG A 381 25.08 61.11 -2.21
C ARG A 381 23.90 60.24 -1.73
N GLN A 382 23.52 60.50 -0.48
CA GLN A 382 22.37 59.98 0.24
C GLN A 382 21.04 60.29 -0.47
N ARG A 383 20.28 59.26 -0.83
CA ARG A 383 18.86 59.38 -1.17
C ARG A 383 18.10 58.31 -0.39
N MET A 384 17.36 58.73 0.64
CA MET A 384 16.49 57.86 1.44
C MET A 384 15.21 57.55 0.64
N PRO A 385 14.86 56.28 0.35
CA PRO A 385 13.51 55.91 -0.02
C PRO A 385 12.72 55.54 1.25
N ASN A 386 11.47 56.01 1.30
CA ASN A 386 10.49 55.75 2.33
C ASN A 386 10.44 54.27 2.78
N ARG A 387 10.36 54.08 4.10
CA ARG A 387 10.18 52.81 4.79
C ARG A 387 8.78 52.25 4.48
N PRO A 388 8.61 51.13 3.75
CA PRO A 388 7.34 50.42 3.73
C PRO A 388 7.18 49.75 5.11
N GLN A 389 6.02 49.96 5.74
CA GLN A 389 5.66 49.26 6.98
C GLN A 389 5.77 47.74 6.76
N PRO A 390 6.36 46.97 7.69
CA PRO A 390 6.37 45.51 7.57
C PRO A 390 4.94 45.00 7.75
N GLN A 391 4.31 44.65 6.63
CA GLN A 391 3.14 43.79 6.64
C GLN A 391 3.57 42.47 7.29
N GLN A 392 3.05 42.21 8.49
CA GLN A 392 3.26 40.99 9.25
C GLN A 392 2.70 39.79 8.47
N GLN A 393 3.45 39.25 7.52
CA GLN A 393 3.26 37.87 7.08
C GLN A 393 3.73 36.98 8.22
N LYS A 394 2.78 36.52 9.03
CA LYS A 394 2.90 35.45 10.02
C LYS A 394 3.38 34.16 9.34
N ASN A 395 4.66 34.07 8.99
CA ASN A 395 5.34 32.77 8.92
C ASN A 395 5.56 32.34 10.38
N ARG A 396 4.48 31.89 11.04
CA ARG A 396 4.63 31.20 12.33
C ARG A 396 5.51 29.99 12.05
N LEU A 397 6.71 29.98 12.63
CA LEU A 397 7.50 28.77 12.74
C LEU A 397 6.59 27.67 13.28
N SER A 398 6.67 26.47 12.69
CA SER A 398 5.87 25.34 13.15
C SER A 398 6.18 25.11 14.63
N GLY A 399 5.12 25.04 15.44
CA GLY A 399 5.25 24.85 16.89
C GLY A 399 5.70 23.44 17.25
N LEU A 400 5.75 23.16 18.55
CA LEU A 400 6.03 21.83 19.08
C LEU A 400 5.08 20.79 18.49
N ASN A 401 5.62 19.73 17.87
CA ASN A 401 4.81 18.65 17.32
C ASN A 401 4.65 17.50 18.33
N GLU A 402 3.52 17.48 19.02
CA GLU A 402 3.18 16.40 19.96
C GLU A 402 2.67 15.13 19.28
N ASN A 403 2.22 15.21 18.02
CA ASN A 403 1.65 14.06 17.32
C ASN A 403 2.68 12.93 17.23
N TYR A 404 3.90 13.24 16.81
CA TYR A 404 4.93 12.21 16.67
C TYR A 404 5.30 11.53 17.99
N ALA A 405 5.45 12.31 19.06
CA ALA A 405 5.70 11.77 20.40
C ALA A 405 4.56 10.87 20.88
N ARG A 406 3.30 11.26 20.59
CA ARG A 406 2.13 10.44 20.87
C ARG A 406 2.18 9.14 20.10
N GLU A 407 2.41 9.17 18.78
CA GLU A 407 2.46 7.93 17.98
C GLU A 407 3.58 6.99 18.44
N ILE A 408 4.75 7.53 18.82
CA ILE A 408 5.85 6.73 19.38
C ILE A 408 5.40 6.00 20.66
N MET A 409 4.80 6.71 21.62
CA MET A 409 4.34 6.11 22.87
C MET A 409 3.14 5.18 22.66
N GLU A 410 2.15 5.62 21.91
CA GLU A 410 0.84 4.98 21.79
C GLU A 410 0.84 3.83 20.80
N LEU A 411 1.32 4.05 19.58
CA LEU A 411 1.16 3.12 18.48
C LEU A 411 2.40 2.27 18.21
N HIS A 412 3.59 2.80 18.50
CA HIS A 412 4.85 2.12 18.23
C HIS A 412 5.41 1.38 19.44
N THR A 413 5.15 1.82 20.68
CA THR A 413 5.83 1.26 21.87
C THR A 413 4.90 0.85 23.00
N LEU A 414 4.46 1.74 23.86
CA LEU A 414 3.81 1.43 25.14
C LEU A 414 2.38 0.91 24.97
N GLY A 415 1.72 1.21 23.85
CA GLY A 415 0.29 0.95 23.66
C GLY A 415 -0.56 2.04 24.33
N VAL A 416 -1.83 2.16 23.93
CA VAL A 416 -2.80 3.14 24.47
C VAL A 416 -2.90 3.08 26.00
N ASP A 417 -2.87 1.88 26.57
CA ASP A 417 -2.94 1.66 28.03
C ASP A 417 -1.54 1.59 28.67
N GLY A 418 -0.53 2.18 28.03
CA GLY A 418 0.88 2.06 28.38
C GLY A 418 1.32 2.77 29.66
N GLY A 419 0.44 3.57 30.27
CA GLY A 419 0.67 4.28 31.53
C GLY A 419 1.34 5.65 31.41
N TYR A 420 1.53 6.16 30.19
CA TYR A 420 2.04 7.51 29.96
C TYR A 420 0.93 8.57 30.10
N THR A 421 1.33 9.80 30.39
CA THR A 421 0.41 10.94 30.52
C THR A 421 0.54 11.90 29.34
N GLN A 422 -0.42 12.83 29.20
CA GLN A 422 -0.29 13.93 28.25
C GLN A 422 0.99 14.75 28.46
N LYS A 423 1.44 14.88 29.72
CA LYS A 423 2.70 15.57 30.03
C LYS A 423 3.90 14.84 29.45
N ASP A 424 3.92 13.50 29.53
CA ASP A 424 5.00 12.70 28.95
C ASP A 424 5.05 12.83 27.43
N VAL A 425 3.89 12.94 26.77
CA VAL A 425 3.82 13.24 25.33
C VAL A 425 4.46 14.60 25.02
N THR A 426 4.09 15.65 25.75
CA THR A 426 4.68 16.99 25.56
C THR A 426 6.19 16.99 25.83
N GLU A 427 6.65 16.29 26.87
CA GLU A 427 8.07 16.25 27.23
C GLU A 427 8.90 15.41 26.24
N LEU A 428 8.37 14.29 25.73
CA LEU A 428 9.01 13.56 24.63
C LEU A 428 9.00 14.37 23.33
N ALA A 429 7.94 15.14 23.06
CA ALA A 429 7.91 16.02 21.90
C ALA A 429 9.06 17.04 21.96
N LYS A 430 9.36 17.58 23.14
CA LYS A 430 10.52 18.47 23.36
C LYS A 430 11.84 17.74 23.09
N VAL A 431 12.01 16.52 23.58
CA VAL A 431 13.18 15.68 23.29
C VAL A 431 13.36 15.45 21.77
N LEU A 432 12.27 15.33 21.01
CA LEU A 432 12.30 15.06 19.57
C LEU A 432 12.42 16.31 18.68
N THR A 433 12.42 17.51 19.26
CA THR A 433 12.61 18.75 18.49
C THR A 433 14.00 18.81 17.88
N GLY A 434 14.14 19.49 16.74
CA GLY A 434 15.40 19.53 15.99
C GLY A 434 15.68 18.32 15.12
N TRP A 435 15.05 17.16 15.35
CA TRP A 435 15.10 16.02 14.42
C TRP A 435 14.38 16.37 13.13
N SER A 436 15.12 16.55 12.05
CA SER A 436 14.62 17.14 10.81
C SER A 436 15.16 16.44 9.57
N ILE A 437 14.75 16.93 8.41
CA ILE A 437 15.12 16.41 7.11
C ILE A 437 15.67 17.57 6.29
N GLN A 438 16.85 17.38 5.70
CA GLN A 438 17.39 18.37 4.79
C GLN A 438 16.57 18.36 3.49
N GLN A 439 15.91 19.47 3.15
CA GLN A 439 15.20 19.64 1.87
C GLN A 439 14.36 18.39 1.47
N PRO A 440 13.32 18.01 2.24
CA PRO A 440 12.60 16.75 2.05
C PRO A 440 12.03 16.57 0.63
N GLN A 441 11.68 17.68 -0.04
CA GLN A 441 11.18 17.69 -1.42
C GLN A 441 12.23 17.25 -2.46
N LEU A 442 13.52 17.26 -2.08
CA LEU A 442 14.65 16.85 -2.90
C LEU A 442 15.23 15.50 -2.45
N GLY A 443 14.56 14.81 -1.52
CA GLY A 443 15.00 13.52 -1.03
C GLY A 443 16.25 13.57 -0.16
N GLY A 444 16.42 14.64 0.63
CA GLY A 444 17.55 14.72 1.54
C GLY A 444 17.34 13.89 2.81
N ASP A 445 18.42 13.84 3.59
CA ASP A 445 18.61 12.88 4.67
C ASP A 445 18.22 13.48 6.03
N PHE A 446 18.24 12.63 7.05
CA PHE A 446 18.10 13.02 8.44
C PHE A 446 19.16 14.07 8.82
N ILE A 447 18.75 15.08 9.58
CA ILE A 447 19.64 16.05 10.22
C ILE A 447 19.15 16.35 11.64
N PHE A 448 20.08 16.69 12.53
CA PHE A 448 19.76 17.30 13.82
C PHE A 448 20.01 18.81 13.75
N ASN A 449 18.94 19.60 13.88
CA ASN A 449 19.00 21.05 13.94
C ASN A 449 19.00 21.51 15.40
N GLU A 450 20.19 21.64 15.97
CA GLU A 450 20.41 22.11 17.35
C GLU A 450 19.63 23.38 17.69
N ARG A 451 19.56 24.33 16.76
CA ARG A 451 18.85 25.60 16.98
C ARG A 451 17.34 25.44 17.13
N ALA A 452 16.77 24.37 16.59
CA ALA A 452 15.36 24.06 16.74
C ALA A 452 15.08 23.15 17.94
N HIS A 453 16.10 22.62 18.61
CA HIS A 453 15.96 21.72 19.74
C HIS A 453 15.60 22.50 21.01
N GLU A 454 14.67 21.96 21.80
CA GLU A 454 14.29 22.50 23.10
C GLU A 454 15.47 22.37 24.07
N PRO A 455 15.96 23.46 24.68
CA PRO A 455 17.04 23.37 25.67
C PRO A 455 16.53 22.88 27.04
N GLY A 456 17.46 22.61 27.95
CA GLY A 456 17.17 22.24 29.32
C GLY A 456 16.84 20.76 29.53
N THR A 457 16.67 20.41 30.80
CA THR A 457 16.33 19.05 31.23
C THR A 457 14.85 18.76 31.01
N LYS A 458 14.53 17.62 30.37
CA LYS A 458 13.15 17.14 30.20
C LYS A 458 12.85 16.02 31.18
N ASN A 459 11.59 15.88 31.60
CA ASN A 459 11.17 14.77 32.46
C ASN A 459 10.11 13.93 31.76
N VAL A 460 10.48 12.73 31.33
CA VAL A 460 9.65 11.86 30.49
C VAL A 460 9.52 10.50 31.20
N LEU A 461 8.28 10.04 31.44
CA LEU A 461 8.00 8.76 32.11
C LEU A 461 8.69 8.61 33.48
N GLY A 462 8.88 9.74 34.19
CA GLY A 462 9.62 9.78 35.46
C GLY A 462 11.15 9.78 35.33
N HIS A 463 11.70 9.66 34.12
CA HIS A 463 13.13 9.78 33.85
C HIS A 463 13.53 11.23 33.61
N LYS A 464 14.68 11.63 34.16
CA LYS A 464 15.24 12.98 34.02
C LYS A 464 16.32 12.99 32.94
N ILE A 465 15.96 13.48 31.76
CA ILE A 465 16.82 13.51 30.58
C ILE A 465 17.57 14.84 30.57
N LYS A 466 18.88 14.78 30.86
CA LYS A 466 19.74 15.97 30.88
C LYS A 466 19.94 16.49 29.46
N GLU A 467 20.19 17.79 29.34
CA GLU A 467 20.45 18.39 28.03
C GLU A 467 21.76 17.87 27.43
N HIS A 468 21.67 17.28 26.24
CA HIS A 468 22.83 16.87 25.44
C HIS A 468 22.49 16.65 23.95
N GLY A 469 21.46 17.34 23.46
CA GLY A 469 21.12 17.40 22.03
C GLY A 469 20.53 16.11 21.49
N GLU A 470 21.02 15.62 20.36
CA GLU A 470 20.47 14.43 19.67
C GLU A 470 20.45 13.18 20.56
N GLY A 471 21.41 13.06 21.48
CA GLY A 471 21.54 11.93 22.40
C GLY A 471 20.33 11.73 23.32
N GLU A 472 19.59 12.79 23.62
CA GLU A 472 18.41 12.74 24.49
C GLU A 472 17.33 11.80 23.96
N ALA A 473 17.10 11.85 22.65
CA ALA A 473 16.14 10.97 22.01
C ALA A 473 16.64 9.51 21.99
N MET A 474 17.95 9.29 21.86
CA MET A 474 18.53 7.94 21.92
C MET A 474 18.38 7.32 23.32
N GLU A 475 18.57 8.10 24.38
CA GLU A 475 18.27 7.69 25.76
C GLU A 475 16.79 7.34 25.92
N MET A 476 15.88 8.17 25.38
CA MET A 476 14.46 7.86 25.43
C MET A 476 14.05 6.63 24.63
N PHE A 477 14.65 6.37 23.46
CA PHE A 477 14.38 5.14 22.71
C PHE A 477 14.89 3.90 23.41
N ASP A 478 15.99 4.00 24.16
CA ASP A 478 16.44 2.91 25.04
C ASP A 478 15.42 2.62 26.14
N ILE A 479 14.95 3.66 26.84
CA ILE A 479 13.93 3.53 27.89
C ILE A 479 12.63 2.91 27.34
N LEU A 480 12.14 3.43 26.21
CA LEU A 480 10.90 2.96 25.58
C LEU A 480 11.02 1.52 25.10
N ALA A 481 12.13 1.15 24.43
CA ALA A 481 12.32 -0.20 23.91
C ALA A 481 12.39 -1.26 25.01
N HIS A 482 12.90 -0.91 26.20
CA HIS A 482 13.00 -1.80 27.35
C HIS A 482 11.83 -1.66 28.35
N HIS A 483 10.79 -0.90 28.01
CA HIS A 483 9.67 -0.71 28.92
C HIS A 483 8.79 -1.99 28.98
N PRO A 484 8.34 -2.45 30.16
CA PRO A 484 7.47 -3.62 30.28
C PRO A 484 6.18 -3.54 29.45
N SER A 485 5.57 -2.35 29.35
CA SER A 485 4.40 -2.13 28.48
C SER A 485 4.73 -2.36 27.00
N THR A 486 5.93 -2.00 26.55
CA THR A 486 6.38 -2.25 25.17
C THR A 486 6.58 -3.73 24.91
N ALA A 487 7.24 -4.44 25.82
CA ALA A 487 7.38 -5.89 25.72
C ALA A 487 6.01 -6.59 25.60
N ARG A 488 5.02 -6.19 26.43
CA ARG A 488 3.65 -6.73 26.36
C ARG A 488 2.91 -6.32 25.10
N PHE A 489 3.04 -5.07 24.67
CA PHE A 489 2.36 -4.55 23.48
C PHE A 489 2.83 -5.23 22.20
N ILE A 490 4.15 -5.30 21.98
CA ILE A 490 4.74 -5.97 20.82
C ILE A 490 4.43 -7.47 20.86
N SER A 491 4.58 -8.12 22.01
CA SER A 491 4.24 -9.54 22.17
C SER A 491 2.76 -9.82 21.87
N LYS A 492 1.84 -8.94 22.30
CA LYS A 492 0.41 -9.05 21.98
C LYS A 492 0.16 -8.92 20.48
N LYS A 493 0.81 -7.99 19.79
CA LYS A 493 0.66 -7.83 18.34
C LYS A 493 1.20 -9.04 17.57
N LEU A 494 2.34 -9.59 17.98
CA LEU A 494 2.91 -10.81 17.39
C LEU A 494 2.01 -12.03 17.65
N ALA A 495 1.57 -12.24 18.90
CA ALA A 495 0.62 -13.30 19.23
C ALA A 495 -0.69 -13.16 18.43
N MET A 496 -1.15 -11.93 18.22
CA MET A 496 -2.33 -11.65 17.39
C MET A 496 -2.10 -12.01 15.91
N ARG A 497 -0.90 -11.74 15.40
CA ARG A 497 -0.52 -12.03 14.01
C ARG A 497 -0.40 -13.54 13.75
N PHE A 498 0.17 -14.28 14.69
CA PHE A 498 0.55 -15.69 14.47
C PHE A 498 -0.40 -16.72 15.10
N VAL A 499 -1.19 -16.38 16.15
CA VAL A 499 -2.01 -17.35 16.89
C VAL A 499 -3.51 -17.13 16.71
N SER A 500 -4.07 -16.02 17.18
CA SER A 500 -5.51 -15.76 17.11
C SER A 500 -5.81 -14.26 17.16
N ASP A 501 -7.03 -13.83 16.80
CA ASP A 501 -7.42 -12.41 16.90
C ASP A 501 -7.43 -11.90 18.36
N ASN A 502 -7.62 -12.80 19.32
CA ASN A 502 -7.64 -12.52 20.75
C ASN A 502 -6.71 -13.51 21.47
N PRO A 503 -5.38 -13.30 21.43
CA PRO A 503 -4.43 -14.24 22.01
C PRO A 503 -4.57 -14.30 23.54
N PRO A 504 -4.41 -15.48 24.17
CA PRO A 504 -4.45 -15.62 25.62
C PRO A 504 -3.37 -14.78 26.31
N GLN A 505 -3.71 -14.18 27.45
CA GLN A 505 -2.76 -13.34 28.21
C GLN A 505 -1.54 -14.15 28.68
N SER A 506 -1.69 -15.45 28.98
CA SER A 506 -0.59 -16.36 29.34
C SER A 506 0.50 -16.48 28.27
N LEU A 507 0.11 -16.46 26.99
CA LEU A 507 1.04 -16.46 25.88
C LEU A 507 1.75 -15.11 25.78
N VAL A 508 0.98 -14.02 25.83
CA VAL A 508 1.51 -12.66 25.76
C VAL A 508 2.53 -12.41 26.86
N ASP A 509 2.26 -12.86 28.08
CA ASP A 509 3.14 -12.67 29.23
C ASP A 509 4.45 -13.44 29.09
N ARG A 510 4.41 -14.70 28.62
CA ARG A 510 5.63 -15.50 28.36
C ARG A 510 6.49 -14.92 27.24
N MET A 511 5.85 -14.43 26.18
CA MET A 511 6.56 -13.74 25.10
C MET A 511 7.18 -12.42 25.59
N ALA A 512 6.46 -11.65 26.41
CA ALA A 512 6.96 -10.39 26.97
C ALA A 512 8.12 -10.62 27.94
N GLU A 513 8.09 -11.68 28.75
CA GLU A 513 9.22 -12.07 29.59
C GLU A 513 10.46 -12.41 28.74
N THR A 514 10.27 -13.15 27.65
CA THR A 514 11.36 -13.45 26.71
C THR A 514 11.90 -12.18 26.07
N PHE A 515 11.01 -11.29 25.62
CA PHE A 515 11.38 -10.00 25.05
C PHE A 515 12.29 -9.22 26.00
N MET A 516 11.91 -9.10 27.28
CA MET A 516 12.71 -8.41 28.29
C MET A 516 14.05 -9.11 28.57
N LYS A 517 14.03 -10.45 28.67
CA LYS A 517 15.23 -11.26 28.97
C LYS A 517 16.25 -11.28 27.82
N LYS A 518 15.77 -11.13 26.59
CA LYS A 518 16.55 -11.26 25.35
C LYS A 518 16.74 -9.92 24.64
N ASP A 519 16.64 -8.81 25.37
CA ASP A 519 16.96 -7.48 24.85
C ASP A 519 16.13 -7.11 23.59
N GLY A 520 14.86 -7.53 23.58
CA GLY A 520 13.92 -7.32 22.48
C GLY A 520 14.25 -8.11 21.20
N ASP A 521 15.04 -9.18 21.26
CA ASP A 521 15.33 -10.04 20.12
C ASP A 521 14.07 -10.76 19.62
N ILE A 522 13.63 -10.41 18.41
CA ILE A 522 12.40 -10.92 17.82
C ILE A 522 12.51 -12.40 17.45
N ARG A 523 13.69 -12.94 17.12
CA ARG A 523 13.86 -14.38 16.86
C ARG A 523 13.53 -15.20 18.10
N GLU A 524 14.01 -14.76 19.26
CA GLU A 524 13.79 -15.47 20.53
C GLU A 524 12.32 -15.39 20.96
N VAL A 525 11.67 -14.26 20.74
CA VAL A 525 10.23 -14.08 21.00
C VAL A 525 9.39 -14.99 20.08
N LEU A 526 9.74 -15.09 18.79
CA LEU A 526 9.08 -16.01 17.87
C LEU A 526 9.35 -17.47 18.21
N ARG A 527 10.55 -17.82 18.68
CA ARG A 527 10.86 -19.17 19.18
C ARG A 527 9.99 -19.53 20.38
N THR A 528 9.78 -18.59 21.29
CA THR A 528 8.87 -18.78 22.44
C THR A 528 7.42 -18.97 22.00
N LEU A 529 6.96 -18.20 21.02
CA LEU A 529 5.63 -18.37 20.43
C LEU A 529 5.49 -19.75 19.78
N PHE A 530 6.45 -20.15 18.96
CA PHE A 530 6.44 -21.42 18.25
C PHE A 530 6.38 -22.62 19.20
N HIS A 531 7.07 -22.58 20.33
CA HIS A 531 7.06 -23.66 21.32
C HIS A 531 5.88 -23.60 22.30
N SER A 532 4.97 -22.63 22.14
CA SER A 532 3.84 -22.47 23.06
C SER A 532 2.72 -23.50 22.79
N PRO A 533 2.05 -24.03 23.82
CA PRO A 533 0.91 -24.92 23.63
C PRO A 533 -0.27 -24.22 22.92
N GLU A 534 -0.42 -22.90 23.09
CA GLU A 534 -1.46 -22.09 22.43
C GLU A 534 -1.27 -22.05 20.91
N PHE A 535 -0.03 -22.02 20.42
CA PHE A 535 0.23 -22.08 18.98
C PHE A 535 -0.22 -23.42 18.39
N TRP A 536 0.03 -24.53 19.09
CA TRP A 536 -0.33 -25.88 18.63
C TRP A 536 -1.73 -26.35 19.07
N ALA A 537 -2.51 -25.49 19.69
CA ALA A 537 -3.87 -25.82 20.09
C ALA A 537 -4.77 -26.01 18.85
N ALA A 538 -5.68 -26.99 18.89
CA ALA A 538 -6.61 -27.22 17.79
C ALA A 538 -7.47 -25.97 17.48
N ASP A 539 -7.82 -25.17 18.48
CA ASP A 539 -8.55 -23.91 18.31
C ASP A 539 -7.75 -22.82 17.58
N SER A 540 -6.42 -22.96 17.49
CA SER A 540 -5.55 -22.07 16.73
C SER A 540 -5.45 -22.46 15.26
N TYR A 541 -5.82 -23.69 14.89
CA TYR A 541 -5.83 -24.15 13.51
C TYR A 541 -6.95 -23.49 12.69
N ARG A 542 -6.61 -22.82 11.58
CA ARG A 542 -7.59 -22.07 10.75
C ARG A 542 -8.41 -21.04 11.52
N ALA A 543 -7.88 -20.57 12.65
CA ALA A 543 -8.53 -19.59 13.52
C ALA A 543 -8.57 -18.18 12.91
N LYS A 544 -7.66 -17.86 11.99
CA LYS A 544 -7.54 -16.52 11.41
C LYS A 544 -8.02 -16.49 9.96
N VAL A 545 -8.60 -15.36 9.55
CA VAL A 545 -8.90 -15.07 8.15
C VAL A 545 -7.69 -14.39 7.52
N LYS A 546 -7.31 -14.84 6.32
CA LYS A 546 -6.24 -14.22 5.53
C LYS A 546 -6.61 -12.78 5.18
N THR A 547 -5.67 -11.84 5.31
CA THR A 547 -5.79 -10.50 4.71
C THR A 547 -5.83 -10.61 3.17
N PRO A 548 -6.22 -9.57 2.43
CA PRO A 548 -6.15 -9.62 0.96
C PRO A 548 -4.76 -9.96 0.41
N LEU A 549 -3.68 -9.40 0.98
CA LEU A 549 -2.31 -9.74 0.58
C LEU A 549 -2.01 -11.22 0.79
N GLU A 550 -2.36 -11.74 1.97
CA GLU A 550 -2.16 -13.14 2.32
C GLU A 550 -2.96 -14.08 1.42
N PHE A 551 -4.21 -13.72 1.12
CA PHE A 551 -5.07 -14.51 0.25
C PHE A 551 -4.53 -14.55 -1.18
N VAL A 552 -4.17 -13.39 -1.75
CA VAL A 552 -3.65 -13.31 -3.12
C VAL A 552 -2.32 -14.04 -3.26
N ALA A 553 -1.38 -13.82 -2.33
CA ALA A 553 -0.09 -14.50 -2.36
C ALA A 553 -0.24 -16.02 -2.16
N SER A 554 -1.07 -16.45 -1.19
CA SER A 554 -1.34 -17.87 -0.93
C SER A 554 -1.97 -18.56 -2.12
N ALA A 555 -2.94 -17.94 -2.78
CA ALA A 555 -3.61 -18.50 -3.96
C ALA A 555 -2.63 -18.71 -5.11
N VAL A 556 -1.79 -17.72 -5.41
CA VAL A 556 -0.77 -17.85 -6.46
C VAL A 556 0.23 -18.95 -6.10
N ARG A 557 0.73 -18.98 -4.85
CA ARG A 557 1.66 -20.00 -4.36
C ARG A 557 1.07 -21.41 -4.46
N ALA A 558 -0.15 -21.62 -3.99
CA ALA A 558 -0.81 -22.93 -4.03
C ALA A 558 -1.13 -23.38 -5.46
N SER A 559 -1.41 -22.44 -6.37
CA SER A 559 -1.72 -22.76 -7.77
C SER A 559 -0.51 -23.14 -8.62
N GLY A 560 0.72 -22.88 -8.16
CA GLY A 560 1.93 -23.09 -8.95
C GLY A 560 2.07 -22.16 -10.17
N VAL A 561 1.21 -21.16 -10.31
CA VAL A 561 1.21 -20.21 -11.44
C VAL A 561 2.48 -19.37 -11.44
N ASP A 562 3.10 -19.26 -12.61
CA ASP A 562 4.21 -18.34 -12.83
C ASP A 562 3.72 -16.94 -13.20
N VAL A 563 4.24 -15.92 -12.51
CA VAL A 563 3.83 -14.52 -12.59
C VAL A 563 4.88 -13.76 -13.37
N GLN A 564 4.54 -13.41 -14.60
CA GLN A 564 5.34 -12.54 -15.47
C GLN A 564 5.00 -11.06 -15.24
N ASN A 565 3.77 -10.76 -14.80
CA ASN A 565 3.31 -9.42 -14.46
C ASN A 565 2.50 -9.44 -13.16
N ALA A 566 3.00 -8.79 -12.11
CA ALA A 566 2.35 -8.74 -10.81
C ALA A 566 1.32 -7.60 -10.67
N LEU A 567 1.24 -6.66 -11.63
CA LEU A 567 0.33 -5.52 -11.56
C LEU A 567 -1.16 -5.92 -11.46
N PRO A 568 -1.67 -6.95 -12.17
CA PRO A 568 -3.03 -7.44 -11.96
C PRO A 568 -3.28 -7.96 -10.54
N LEU A 569 -2.27 -8.51 -9.85
CA LEU A 569 -2.39 -8.93 -8.46
C LEU A 569 -2.56 -7.71 -7.56
N VAL A 570 -1.71 -6.69 -7.73
CA VAL A 570 -1.81 -5.40 -7.01
C VAL A 570 -3.17 -4.74 -7.21
N GLN A 571 -3.71 -4.75 -8.44
CA GLN A 571 -5.05 -4.22 -8.72
C GLN A 571 -6.16 -4.98 -7.99
N ASN A 572 -6.03 -6.30 -7.84
CA ASN A 572 -7.00 -7.08 -7.08
C ASN A 572 -6.91 -6.79 -5.57
N LEU A 573 -5.72 -6.54 -5.02
CA LEU A 573 -5.57 -6.07 -3.64
C LEU A 573 -6.32 -4.76 -3.40
N ASN A 574 -6.21 -3.81 -4.33
CA ASN A 574 -6.95 -2.54 -4.28
C ASN A 574 -8.47 -2.77 -4.27
N ARG A 575 -8.98 -3.68 -5.13
CA ARG A 575 -10.42 -4.03 -5.17
C ARG A 575 -10.90 -4.72 -3.90
N MET A 576 -10.02 -5.44 -3.21
CA MET A 576 -10.29 -6.10 -1.93
C MET A 576 -10.11 -5.15 -0.73
N GLY A 577 -9.80 -3.86 -0.95
CA GLY A 577 -9.72 -2.85 0.11
C GLY A 577 -8.36 -2.75 0.81
N MET A 578 -7.30 -3.37 0.28
CA MET A 578 -5.95 -3.30 0.84
C MET A 578 -4.95 -2.75 -0.19
N PRO A 579 -5.03 -1.45 -0.55
CA PRO A 579 -4.00 -0.86 -1.38
C PRO A 579 -2.64 -0.85 -0.69
N LEU A 580 -1.65 -1.52 -1.28
CA LEU A 580 -0.31 -1.61 -0.70
C LEU A 580 0.29 -0.22 -0.50
N TYR A 581 0.82 0.05 0.70
CA TYR A 581 1.35 1.35 1.14
C TYR A 581 0.31 2.51 1.13
N GLY A 582 -0.97 2.16 0.95
CA GLY A 582 -2.07 3.10 0.78
C GLY A 582 -2.85 3.41 2.06
N MET A 583 -2.47 2.84 3.21
CA MET A 583 -3.13 3.14 4.47
C MET A 583 -2.75 4.54 4.95
N GLN A 584 -3.74 5.41 5.09
CA GLN A 584 -3.57 6.79 5.51
C GLN A 584 -3.30 6.98 7.01
N PRO A 585 -4.01 6.31 7.95
CA PRO A 585 -3.73 6.44 9.37
C PRO A 585 -2.46 5.68 9.80
N PRO A 586 -1.73 6.16 10.82
CA PRO A 586 -0.50 5.53 11.32
C PRO A 586 -0.74 4.16 11.99
N THR A 587 -2.00 3.83 12.30
CA THR A 587 -2.40 2.56 12.90
C THR A 587 -2.21 1.34 11.98
N GLY A 588 -2.05 1.57 10.67
CA GLY A 588 -1.92 0.50 9.68
C GLY A 588 -3.22 -0.25 9.41
N TYR A 589 -3.13 -1.30 8.58
CA TYR A 589 -4.22 -2.25 8.33
C TYR A 589 -4.52 -3.13 9.54
N SER A 590 -5.81 -3.40 9.76
CA SER A 590 -6.27 -4.31 10.81
C SER A 590 -5.80 -5.74 10.56
N MET A 591 -5.31 -6.40 11.63
CA MET A 591 -4.96 -7.83 11.62
C MET A 591 -6.13 -8.74 12.02
N LYS A 592 -7.31 -8.16 12.29
CA LYS A 592 -8.51 -8.88 12.74
C LYS A 592 -9.38 -9.30 11.56
N ALA A 593 -10.02 -10.46 11.69
CA ALA A 593 -10.88 -11.03 10.66
C ALA A 593 -12.09 -10.13 10.33
N GLU A 594 -12.68 -9.48 11.33
CA GLU A 594 -13.90 -8.66 11.18
C GLU A 594 -13.78 -7.58 10.10
N THR A 595 -12.57 -7.03 9.89
CA THR A 595 -12.30 -6.03 8.85
C THR A 595 -12.37 -6.62 7.43
N TRP A 596 -12.06 -7.91 7.28
CA TRP A 596 -11.87 -8.57 5.99
C TRP A 596 -13.01 -9.50 5.59
N VAL A 597 -13.96 -9.73 6.48
CA VAL A 597 -15.13 -10.59 6.27
C VAL A 597 -16.35 -9.73 6.00
N ASN A 598 -16.54 -9.35 4.74
CA ASN A 598 -17.77 -8.74 4.25
C ASN A 598 -18.15 -9.28 2.87
N SER A 599 -19.43 -9.19 2.52
CA SER A 599 -19.97 -9.81 1.30
C SER A 599 -19.26 -9.37 0.02
N ALA A 600 -18.90 -8.08 -0.09
CA ALA A 600 -18.21 -7.55 -1.26
C ALA A 600 -16.75 -8.07 -1.37
N ALA A 601 -16.05 -8.17 -0.24
CA ALA A 601 -14.71 -8.73 -0.18
C ALA A 601 -14.69 -10.22 -0.56
N LEU A 602 -15.64 -11.01 -0.04
CA LEU A 602 -15.76 -12.44 -0.35
C LEU A 602 -16.05 -12.69 -1.84
N ILE A 603 -16.93 -11.88 -2.46
CA ILE A 603 -17.19 -11.95 -3.91
C ILE A 603 -15.91 -11.63 -4.70
N SER A 604 -15.18 -10.57 -4.31
CA SER A 604 -13.92 -10.20 -4.97
C SER A 604 -12.88 -11.32 -4.87
N ARG A 605 -12.78 -12.00 -3.72
CA ARG A 605 -11.89 -13.15 -3.51
C ARG A 605 -12.25 -14.33 -4.39
N MET A 606 -13.53 -14.68 -4.48
CA MET A 606 -14.01 -15.77 -5.34
C MET A 606 -13.76 -15.45 -6.83
N ASN A 607 -14.06 -14.23 -7.27
CA ASN A 607 -13.80 -13.81 -8.65
C ASN A 607 -12.30 -13.87 -8.99
N PHE A 608 -11.44 -13.47 -8.06
CA PHE A 608 -10.00 -13.58 -8.21
C PHE A 608 -9.55 -15.04 -8.30
N ALA A 609 -10.00 -15.90 -7.40
CA ALA A 609 -9.62 -17.32 -7.37
C ALA A 609 -10.04 -18.05 -8.66
N LEU A 610 -11.26 -17.81 -9.15
CA LEU A 610 -11.73 -18.35 -10.43
C LEU A 610 -10.95 -17.80 -11.62
N ALA A 611 -10.59 -16.51 -11.62
CA ALA A 611 -9.79 -15.92 -12.68
C ALA A 611 -8.36 -16.47 -12.70
N LEU A 612 -7.76 -16.68 -11.52
CA LEU A 612 -6.44 -17.28 -11.38
C LEU A 612 -6.44 -18.73 -11.86
N GLY A 613 -7.34 -19.57 -11.32
CA GLY A 613 -7.44 -20.98 -11.70
C GLY A 613 -7.73 -21.19 -13.18
N ALA A 614 -8.58 -20.35 -13.78
CA ALA A 614 -8.88 -20.41 -15.21
C ALA A 614 -7.82 -19.75 -16.12
N GLY A 615 -6.69 -19.27 -15.58
CA GLY A 615 -5.64 -18.62 -16.37
C GLY A 615 -6.08 -17.31 -17.06
N ARG A 616 -7.05 -16.59 -16.49
CA ARG A 616 -7.65 -15.37 -17.06
C ARG A 616 -6.98 -14.08 -16.60
N LEU A 617 -5.97 -14.17 -15.74
CA LEU A 617 -5.20 -13.02 -15.28
C LEU A 617 -4.07 -12.72 -16.28
N PRO A 618 -3.96 -11.50 -16.81
CA PRO A 618 -2.89 -11.16 -17.76
C PRO A 618 -1.49 -11.38 -17.19
N GLY A 619 -0.59 -11.96 -17.99
CA GLY A 619 0.80 -12.21 -17.58
C GLY A 619 0.95 -13.33 -16.55
N MET A 620 -0.03 -14.23 -16.45
CA MET A 620 0.02 -15.43 -15.62
C MET A 620 -0.35 -16.63 -16.49
N SER A 621 0.57 -17.60 -16.60
CA SER A 621 0.30 -18.86 -17.29
C SER A 621 -0.07 -19.90 -16.25
N ALA A 622 -1.27 -20.48 -16.40
CA ALA A 622 -1.76 -21.52 -15.51
C ALA A 622 -1.69 -22.87 -16.22
N ASP A 623 -1.02 -23.83 -15.58
CA ASP A 623 -1.23 -25.25 -15.82
C ASP A 623 -1.75 -25.86 -14.51
N PRO A 624 -3.07 -25.81 -14.26
CA PRO A 624 -3.64 -26.32 -13.02
C PRO A 624 -3.45 -27.83 -12.85
N GLN A 625 -3.07 -28.56 -13.91
CA GLN A 625 -2.81 -29.99 -13.83
C GLN A 625 -1.35 -30.27 -13.43
N ALA A 626 -0.43 -29.34 -13.65
CA ALA A 626 0.97 -29.47 -13.26
C ALA A 626 1.15 -29.71 -11.74
N ILE A 627 0.26 -29.16 -10.91
CA ILE A 627 0.32 -29.36 -9.45
C ILE A 627 0.00 -30.81 -9.03
N LEU A 628 -0.53 -31.64 -9.94
CA LEU A 628 -0.84 -33.04 -9.69
C LEU A 628 0.35 -33.99 -10.00
N HIS A 629 1.53 -33.46 -10.35
CA HIS A 629 2.76 -34.22 -10.55
C HIS A 629 2.62 -35.45 -11.48
N GLY A 630 1.87 -35.29 -12.58
CA GLY A 630 1.64 -36.34 -13.57
C GLY A 630 0.39 -37.19 -13.37
N ALA A 631 -0.33 -37.02 -12.25
CA ALA A 631 -1.67 -37.60 -12.12
C ALA A 631 -2.66 -36.87 -13.05
N ALA A 632 -3.46 -37.64 -13.79
CA ALA A 632 -4.45 -37.13 -14.73
C ALA A 632 -5.81 -37.84 -14.56
N PRO A 633 -6.50 -37.65 -13.42
CA PRO A 633 -7.80 -38.29 -13.20
C PRO A 633 -8.82 -37.84 -14.26
N ARG A 634 -9.48 -38.80 -14.93
CA ARG A 634 -10.40 -38.50 -16.04
C ARG A 634 -11.84 -38.21 -15.60
N ASP A 635 -12.21 -38.59 -14.39
CA ASP A 635 -13.51 -38.31 -13.80
C ASP A 635 -13.44 -37.11 -12.84
N MET A 636 -14.58 -36.43 -12.67
CA MET A 636 -14.68 -35.19 -11.90
C MET A 636 -14.38 -35.39 -10.40
N ASP A 637 -14.87 -36.49 -9.82
CA ASP A 637 -14.75 -36.73 -8.38
C ASP A 637 -13.30 -37.04 -8.00
N SER A 638 -12.61 -37.88 -8.77
CA SER A 638 -11.18 -38.15 -8.56
C SER A 638 -10.32 -36.92 -8.85
N ALA A 639 -10.69 -36.10 -9.83
CA ALA A 639 -10.00 -34.83 -10.09
C ALA A 639 -10.20 -33.83 -8.94
N LEU A 640 -11.42 -33.71 -8.40
CA LEU A 640 -11.71 -32.88 -7.23
C LEU A 640 -10.87 -33.34 -6.02
N ALA A 641 -10.90 -34.63 -5.68
CA ALA A 641 -10.15 -35.18 -4.56
C ALA A 641 -8.62 -34.99 -4.72
N ALA A 642 -8.09 -35.17 -5.93
CA ALA A 642 -6.68 -34.93 -6.21
C ALA A 642 -6.29 -33.45 -6.03
N MET A 643 -7.13 -32.53 -6.49
CA MET A 643 -6.90 -31.08 -6.34
C MET A 643 -7.10 -30.60 -4.90
N GLU A 644 -8.04 -31.16 -4.15
CA GLU A 644 -8.20 -30.91 -2.71
C GLU A 644 -6.95 -31.35 -1.95
N THR A 645 -6.34 -32.47 -2.35
CA THR A 645 -5.06 -32.92 -1.83
C THR A 645 -3.92 -31.98 -2.23
N ALA A 646 -3.84 -31.52 -3.48
CA ALA A 646 -2.76 -30.64 -3.92
C ALA A 646 -2.82 -29.24 -3.28
N ILE A 647 -4.01 -28.66 -3.09
CA ILE A 647 -4.18 -27.26 -2.66
C ILE A 647 -4.38 -27.14 -1.14
N LEU A 648 -5.07 -28.10 -0.52
CA LEU A 648 -5.42 -28.09 0.90
C LEU A 648 -4.83 -29.28 1.67
N ALA A 649 -3.98 -30.10 1.02
CA ALA A 649 -3.46 -31.35 1.59
C ALA A 649 -4.57 -32.21 2.21
N GLY A 650 -5.71 -32.27 1.50
CA GLY A 650 -6.86 -33.13 1.81
C GLY A 650 -7.71 -32.63 2.97
N ASP A 651 -7.33 -31.52 3.62
CA ASP A 651 -8.02 -30.99 4.79
C ASP A 651 -9.18 -30.08 4.38
N ILE A 652 -10.22 -30.69 3.81
CA ILE A 652 -11.47 -30.04 3.43
C ILE A 652 -12.65 -30.66 4.19
N SER A 653 -13.63 -29.84 4.60
CA SER A 653 -14.81 -30.38 5.28
C SER A 653 -15.70 -31.14 4.30
N ALA A 654 -16.39 -32.18 4.78
CA ALA A 654 -17.36 -32.93 3.96
C ALA A 654 -18.48 -32.04 3.40
N GLN A 655 -18.86 -30.99 4.14
CA GLN A 655 -19.82 -29.99 3.69
C GLN A 655 -19.27 -29.19 2.50
N THR A 656 -18.05 -28.65 2.61
CA THR A 656 -17.43 -27.90 1.51
C THR A 656 -17.24 -28.81 0.30
N HIS A 657 -16.73 -30.04 0.48
CA HIS A 657 -16.58 -31.02 -0.60
C HIS A 657 -17.90 -31.24 -1.36
N THR A 658 -18.99 -31.48 -0.63
CA THR A 658 -20.34 -31.67 -1.22
C THR A 658 -20.81 -30.43 -1.99
N VAL A 659 -20.54 -29.23 -1.46
CA VAL A 659 -20.87 -27.97 -2.13
C VAL A 659 -20.07 -27.80 -3.43
N LEU A 660 -18.77 -28.08 -3.40
CA LEU A 660 -17.89 -28.03 -4.58
C LEU A 660 -18.34 -29.02 -5.65
N GLN A 661 -18.61 -30.27 -5.25
CA GLN A 661 -19.12 -31.31 -6.14
C GLN A 661 -20.43 -30.89 -6.81
N LYS A 662 -21.36 -30.29 -6.05
CA LYS A 662 -22.62 -29.76 -6.59
C LYS A 662 -22.38 -28.62 -7.59
N GLN A 663 -21.47 -27.71 -7.29
CA GLN A 663 -21.13 -26.58 -8.18
C GLN A 663 -20.46 -27.04 -9.48
N LEU A 664 -19.61 -28.06 -9.42
CA LEU A 664 -18.98 -28.67 -10.60
C LEU A 664 -19.96 -29.45 -11.49
N ASN A 665 -21.17 -29.71 -11.02
CA ASN A 665 -22.26 -30.27 -11.82
C ASN A 665 -23.17 -29.20 -12.45
N ASP A 666 -22.99 -27.91 -12.11
CA ASP A 666 -23.75 -26.81 -12.70
C ASP A 666 -23.13 -26.38 -14.04
N PRO A 667 -23.84 -26.54 -15.19
CA PRO A 667 -23.34 -26.17 -16.51
C PRO A 667 -22.93 -24.70 -16.63
N GLN A 668 -23.54 -23.81 -15.85
CA GLN A 668 -23.21 -22.38 -15.86
C GLN A 668 -21.87 -22.08 -15.19
N ILE A 669 -21.47 -22.90 -14.21
CA ILE A 669 -20.21 -22.77 -13.47
C ILE A 669 -19.08 -23.43 -14.25
N THR A 670 -19.31 -24.63 -14.78
CA THR A 670 -18.31 -25.34 -15.61
C THR A 670 -18.17 -24.76 -17.01
N GLN A 671 -19.02 -23.80 -17.39
CA GLN A 671 -19.08 -23.20 -18.73
C GLN A 671 -19.22 -24.26 -19.84
N ARG A 672 -19.99 -25.33 -19.56
CA ARG A 672 -20.22 -26.44 -20.50
C ARG A 672 -21.42 -26.14 -21.39
N LYS A 673 -21.39 -26.64 -22.62
CA LYS A 673 -22.61 -26.74 -23.44
C LYS A 673 -23.39 -28.00 -23.03
N LEU A 674 -24.73 -27.99 -23.16
CA LEU A 674 -25.57 -29.11 -22.71
C LEU A 674 -25.32 -30.42 -23.50
N ASP A 675 -24.69 -30.32 -24.66
CA ASP A 675 -24.44 -31.35 -25.66
C ASP A 675 -22.97 -31.85 -25.68
N ASP A 676 -22.14 -31.44 -24.71
CA ASP A 676 -20.72 -31.85 -24.64
C ASP A 676 -20.59 -33.33 -24.24
N PRO A 677 -20.10 -34.22 -25.13
CA PRO A 677 -20.16 -35.67 -24.94
C PRO A 677 -19.19 -36.21 -23.87
N ASP A 678 -18.14 -35.45 -23.53
CA ASP A 678 -17.12 -35.84 -22.55
C ASP A 678 -17.14 -34.97 -21.29
N LYS A 679 -17.38 -35.58 -20.12
CA LYS A 679 -17.35 -34.91 -18.79
C LYS A 679 -15.92 -34.66 -18.29
N THR A 680 -14.99 -34.24 -19.15
CA THR A 680 -13.60 -34.01 -18.74
C THR A 680 -13.50 -32.96 -17.63
N PRO A 681 -12.69 -33.18 -16.57
CA PRO A 681 -12.54 -32.23 -15.48
C PRO A 681 -11.94 -30.91 -15.94
N ASN A 682 -12.54 -29.79 -15.53
CA ASN A 682 -11.94 -28.47 -15.72
C ASN A 682 -11.08 -28.14 -14.49
N TYR A 683 -9.81 -28.54 -14.50
CA TYR A 683 -8.89 -28.35 -13.37
C TYR A 683 -8.76 -26.88 -12.95
N GLY A 684 -8.86 -25.93 -13.88
CA GLY A 684 -8.82 -24.50 -13.56
C GLY A 684 -10.02 -24.01 -12.74
N VAL A 685 -11.22 -24.48 -13.09
CA VAL A 685 -12.44 -24.19 -12.31
C VAL A 685 -12.38 -24.91 -10.96
N ILE A 686 -11.93 -26.16 -10.91
CA ILE A 686 -11.76 -26.92 -9.66
C ILE A 686 -10.80 -26.18 -8.72
N ALA A 687 -9.61 -25.80 -9.21
CA ALA A 687 -8.63 -25.03 -8.45
C ALA A 687 -9.20 -23.71 -7.92
N GLY A 688 -9.89 -22.96 -8.80
CA GLY A 688 -10.49 -21.68 -8.44
C GLY A 688 -11.58 -21.80 -7.36
N LEU A 689 -12.40 -22.85 -7.42
CA LEU A 689 -13.43 -23.09 -6.40
C LEU A 689 -12.82 -23.54 -5.06
N ILE A 690 -11.80 -24.40 -5.08
CA ILE A 690 -11.08 -24.81 -3.85
C ILE A 690 -10.40 -23.60 -3.21
N MET A 691 -9.70 -22.75 -3.98
CA MET A 691 -9.09 -21.52 -3.45
C MET A 691 -10.14 -20.51 -2.95
N GLY A 692 -11.37 -20.55 -3.46
CA GLY A 692 -12.48 -19.74 -2.99
C GLY A 692 -13.15 -20.26 -1.70
N SER A 693 -12.83 -21.47 -1.26
CA SER A 693 -13.46 -22.14 -0.11
C SER A 693 -13.20 -21.44 1.23
N PRO A 694 -14.07 -21.61 2.24
CA PRO A 694 -13.83 -21.10 3.60
C PRO A 694 -12.51 -21.59 4.20
N GLU A 695 -12.14 -22.84 3.93
CA GLU A 695 -10.90 -23.49 4.36
C GLU A 695 -9.67 -22.75 3.82
N PHE A 696 -9.64 -22.44 2.52
CA PHE A 696 -8.52 -21.73 1.91
C PHE A 696 -8.43 -20.27 2.35
N GLN A 697 -9.57 -19.63 2.66
CA GLN A 697 -9.59 -18.24 3.13
C GLN A 697 -9.07 -18.07 4.56
N ARG A 698 -8.85 -19.17 5.28
CA ARG A 698 -8.36 -19.20 6.66
C ARG A 698 -6.92 -19.70 6.73
N ARG A 699 -6.28 -19.47 7.86
CA ARG A 699 -4.93 -19.96 8.20
C ARG A 699 -4.83 -20.26 9.68
#